data_AF-A0A2M8TA69-F1
#
_entry.id   AF-A0A2M8TA69-F1
#
_cell.length_a   1.000
_cell.length_b   1.000
_cell.length_c   1.000
_cell.angle_alpha   90.00
_cell.angle_beta   90.00
_cell.angle_gamma   90.00
#
_symmetry.space_group_name_H-M   'P 1'
#
loop_
_entity.id
_entity.type
_entity.pdbx_description
1 polymer ?
#
loop_
_entity_poly.entity_id
_entity_poly.type
_entity_poly.pdbx_seq_one_letter_code
_entity_poly.pdbx_strand_id
1 'polypeptide(L)'
;MQRRENFYTLLKLSIEPKEQDEEKIRNAINKKRSEWSKLRNHPTKAVKAKLYLSMIPEIENVMLKSEYSRNEEWKRAIKEKKEKEKHRYNILDEAIKFLCSKGYIFDTEKDALRKKFKEFNDSEINIRIKVPVKRYEKSKKEQISDNNAFDITRMNKIKSNLEIVGKKSLYDFLNVSMSTNLIAIKMASKRKYEEIKKSSLKDAFVTASSILQGMCDDIFKDEENREKYDAALKNGSTKGLSEIIDILSSKGYIACEEFDSIIKELTTRGMDTAKAKGYIKSLCFQRKISVEVPKHLSVETMERCGICGCLNYKISRFCYNCGFPLKVTCPKCHRVISSSEKVCTNCGFHVEDMNIAADLLRDAENKIAYNDVEGAYSLLKRAQELWSDNSRIKDMIKVVEHKRNIIVDRENKILELIDRKAYYTAMKEIIALKGMNFSYFIETYERIISIKIEESEKVIEKIKDVKDEEHITEICTEALNVCSDCEYALRWLSKYPPQPPYNLKYEILNDSVNLKWDKGQNNNIKYRVIRKLRNEPESINDGKVIGDTLKNEITDSAVEAGQIYYYAVFSCRGDIYSKAFSYVGPVMPIFEVDNIEVESGSKEIILSWSIPVKAKAVEVWRKEGMLPSKEGDGTKLRDVSLFGAEDKGLIDGKNYGYLIITKYRDIKGKEIATKGVTCFGKTIKPPETIDNIKLSISKEHNLKVEWKRKDYKGKVHIFYSSNPFGFEEGQLLQKNKLNNLANKALIKNEGECEIKDIDAGTIFILPVVSEGNTACIGREQHISILNEVEKLTGYIFDKKLYLQWRWPAGIEKVLVGLKFNGYCDGINDKETLYREISLEEYNNNAAFVIENLQYKEYFFTVFSVYETSYIKRYSFGMRCKLGNLGIEEIHYEIKRSKGIFGLNRGILFSLKDHGSTVVPDYVLVVNEKKEPTSMMDGKIVYSGNENRAFINIENVDIFVRPFFKVSSDRYKFVRI
;
A
#
# COMPACT_ATOMS: atom_id res chain seq x y z
N MET A 1 -25.69 -47.26 -0.12
CA MET A 1 -24.73 -47.44 -1.22
C MET A 1 -23.45 -48.04 -0.68
N GLN A 2 -23.05 -49.22 -1.14
CA GLN A 2 -21.81 -49.88 -0.74
C GLN A 2 -20.59 -49.00 -1.06
N ARG A 3 -19.63 -48.91 -0.14
CA ARG A 3 -18.33 -48.22 -0.33
C ARG A 3 -17.51 -49.00 -1.37
N ARG A 4 -17.68 -48.68 -2.66
CA ARG A 4 -16.85 -49.24 -3.75
C ARG A 4 -15.64 -48.35 -4.02
N GLU A 5 -14.53 -48.97 -4.41
CA GLU A 5 -13.31 -48.27 -4.81
C GLU A 5 -13.55 -47.51 -6.12
N ASN A 6 -12.96 -46.31 -6.25
CA ASN A 6 -13.16 -45.44 -7.40
C ASN A 6 -12.58 -46.05 -8.70
N PHE A 7 -13.29 -45.90 -9.82
CA PHE A 7 -12.91 -46.53 -11.09
C PHE A 7 -11.62 -45.99 -11.72
N TYR A 8 -11.27 -44.72 -11.53
CA TYR A 8 -9.96 -44.21 -11.98
C TYR A 8 -8.80 -44.91 -11.24
N THR A 9 -8.98 -45.17 -9.93
CA THR A 9 -8.01 -45.89 -9.11
C THR A 9 -7.93 -47.37 -9.49
N LEU A 10 -9.08 -48.03 -9.66
CA LEU A 10 -9.15 -49.45 -10.04
C LEU A 10 -8.53 -49.73 -11.41
N LEU A 11 -8.80 -48.84 -12.38
CA LEU A 11 -8.28 -48.94 -13.74
C LEU A 11 -6.85 -48.42 -13.88
N LYS A 12 -6.30 -47.77 -12.83
CA LYS A 12 -4.99 -47.10 -12.84
C LYS A 12 -4.88 -46.04 -13.95
N LEU A 13 -5.94 -45.27 -14.14
CA LEU A 13 -5.99 -44.16 -15.11
C LEU A 13 -5.40 -42.89 -14.51
N SER A 14 -4.91 -41.99 -15.36
CA SER A 14 -4.41 -40.68 -14.93
C SER A 14 -5.57 -39.81 -14.43
N ILE A 15 -5.40 -39.27 -13.22
CA ILE A 15 -6.36 -38.33 -12.61
C ILE A 15 -5.94 -36.88 -12.89
N GLU A 16 -4.63 -36.61 -12.97
CA GLU A 16 -4.03 -35.30 -13.25
C GLU A 16 -2.77 -35.49 -14.12
N PRO A 17 -2.82 -35.25 -15.45
CA PRO A 17 -3.98 -34.78 -16.21
C PRO A 17 -5.09 -35.82 -16.28
N LYS A 18 -6.35 -35.38 -16.37
CA LYS A 18 -7.52 -36.26 -16.47
C LYS A 18 -7.48 -37.04 -17.78
N GLU A 19 -7.50 -38.37 -17.69
CA GLU A 19 -7.67 -39.21 -18.88
C GLU A 19 -9.14 -39.16 -19.36
N GLN A 20 -9.32 -38.68 -20.60
CA GLN A 20 -10.62 -38.56 -21.27
C GLN A 20 -10.72 -39.41 -22.54
N ASP A 21 -9.59 -39.97 -23.00
CA ASP A 21 -9.53 -40.79 -24.21
C ASP A 21 -10.26 -42.13 -23.98
N GLU A 22 -11.37 -42.32 -24.68
CA GLU A 22 -12.22 -43.50 -24.56
C GLU A 22 -11.53 -44.78 -25.00
N GLU A 23 -10.60 -44.70 -25.95
CA GLU A 23 -9.85 -45.84 -26.42
C GLU A 23 -8.85 -46.30 -25.36
N LYS A 24 -8.15 -45.36 -24.71
CA LYS A 24 -7.26 -45.67 -23.57
C LYS A 24 -8.04 -46.24 -22.38
N ILE A 25 -9.22 -45.70 -22.08
CA ILE A 25 -10.07 -46.20 -21.00
C ILE A 25 -10.54 -47.63 -21.31
N ARG A 26 -11.00 -47.90 -22.54
CA ARG A 26 -11.42 -49.23 -22.98
C ARG A 26 -10.26 -50.23 -22.91
N ASN A 27 -9.06 -49.83 -23.31
CA ASN A 27 -7.84 -50.64 -23.19
C ASN A 27 -7.49 -50.94 -21.73
N ALA A 28 -7.63 -49.97 -20.82
CA ALA A 28 -7.40 -50.16 -19.39
C ALA A 28 -8.41 -51.16 -18.77
N ILE A 29 -9.69 -51.06 -19.14
CA ILE A 29 -10.75 -51.99 -18.70
C ILE A 29 -10.43 -53.42 -19.15
N ASN A 30 -10.09 -53.62 -20.43
CA ASN A 30 -9.76 -54.94 -20.97
C ASN A 30 -8.52 -55.55 -20.31
N LYS A 31 -7.47 -54.75 -20.07
CA LYS A 31 -6.27 -55.17 -19.35
C LYS A 31 -6.61 -55.64 -17.93
N LYS A 32 -7.41 -54.86 -17.20
CA LYS A 32 -7.81 -55.19 -15.82
C LYS A 32 -8.72 -56.41 -15.74
N ARG A 33 -9.65 -56.56 -16.69
CA ARG A 33 -10.51 -57.74 -16.83
C ARG A 33 -9.68 -59.02 -16.97
N SER A 34 -8.64 -59.00 -17.80
CA SER A 34 -7.71 -60.13 -17.96
C SER A 34 -6.90 -60.41 -16.68
N GLU A 35 -6.34 -59.38 -16.05
CA GLU A 35 -5.60 -59.50 -14.78
C GLU A 35 -6.45 -60.12 -13.66
N TRP A 36 -7.68 -59.65 -13.48
CA TRP A 36 -8.58 -60.18 -12.45
C TRP A 36 -9.06 -61.60 -12.76
N SER A 37 -9.25 -61.94 -14.04
CA SER A 37 -9.63 -63.31 -14.43
C SER A 37 -8.58 -64.35 -14.06
N LYS A 38 -7.29 -64.01 -14.21
CA LYS A 38 -6.17 -64.87 -13.79
C LYS A 38 -6.11 -65.05 -12.28
N LEU A 39 -6.53 -64.05 -11.51
CA LEU A 39 -6.54 -64.07 -10.05
C LEU A 39 -7.80 -64.71 -9.45
N ARG A 40 -8.75 -65.16 -10.27
CA ARG A 40 -10.06 -65.68 -9.84
C ARG A 40 -9.98 -66.86 -8.87
N ASN A 41 -8.93 -67.67 -8.99
CA ASN A 41 -8.69 -68.86 -8.16
C ASN A 41 -7.49 -68.67 -7.19
N HIS A 42 -6.97 -67.45 -7.03
CA HIS A 42 -5.80 -67.18 -6.20
C HIS A 42 -6.14 -67.28 -4.69
N PRO A 43 -5.35 -67.99 -3.86
CA PRO A 43 -5.69 -68.32 -2.46
C PRO A 43 -6.11 -67.12 -1.59
N THR A 44 -5.47 -65.97 -1.78
CA THR A 44 -5.72 -64.74 -0.99
C THR A 44 -6.39 -63.61 -1.77
N LYS A 45 -6.50 -63.72 -3.10
CA LYS A 45 -6.96 -62.63 -3.98
C LYS A 45 -8.23 -62.98 -4.77
N ALA A 46 -8.64 -64.26 -4.77
CA ALA A 46 -9.81 -64.76 -5.47
C ALA A 46 -11.08 -63.98 -5.17
N VAL A 47 -11.31 -63.62 -3.89
CA VAL A 47 -12.52 -62.92 -3.46
C VAL A 47 -12.61 -61.52 -4.08
N LYS A 48 -11.53 -60.72 -4.00
CA LYS A 48 -11.49 -59.38 -4.62
C LYS A 48 -11.53 -59.44 -6.14
N ALA A 49 -10.84 -60.41 -6.75
CA ALA A 49 -10.84 -60.59 -8.19
C ALA A 49 -12.24 -60.92 -8.74
N LYS A 50 -13.00 -61.80 -8.06
CA LYS A 50 -14.39 -62.11 -8.42
C LYS A 50 -15.31 -60.89 -8.28
N LEU A 51 -15.14 -60.10 -7.22
CA LEU A 51 -15.88 -58.85 -7.02
C LEU A 51 -15.62 -57.86 -8.17
N TYR A 52 -14.37 -57.56 -8.49
CA TYR A 52 -14.06 -56.61 -9.57
C TYR A 52 -14.53 -57.09 -10.96
N LEU A 53 -14.48 -58.40 -11.22
CA LEU A 53 -15.05 -58.98 -12.45
C LEU A 53 -16.57 -58.77 -12.53
N SER A 54 -17.30 -58.93 -11.41
CA SER A 54 -18.75 -58.66 -11.40
C SER A 54 -19.11 -57.18 -11.60
N MET A 55 -18.17 -56.26 -11.36
CA MET A 55 -18.38 -54.81 -11.51
C MET A 55 -18.06 -54.28 -12.91
N ILE A 56 -17.50 -55.10 -13.81
CA ILE A 56 -17.12 -54.69 -15.17
C ILE A 56 -18.26 -54.01 -15.94
N PRO A 57 -19.51 -54.51 -15.94
CA PRO A 57 -20.62 -53.83 -16.62
C PRO A 57 -20.91 -52.43 -16.05
N GLU A 58 -20.78 -52.25 -14.72
CA GLU A 58 -20.93 -50.94 -14.08
C GLU A 58 -19.77 -50.01 -14.44
N ILE A 59 -18.54 -50.52 -14.48
CA ILE A 59 -17.34 -49.78 -14.89
C ILE A 59 -17.48 -49.27 -16.32
N GLU A 60 -17.91 -50.13 -17.25
CA GLU A 60 -18.12 -49.75 -18.66
C GLU A 60 -19.24 -48.72 -18.79
N ASN A 61 -20.35 -48.90 -18.08
CA ASN A 61 -21.47 -47.96 -18.08
C ASN A 61 -21.07 -46.58 -17.54
N VAL A 62 -20.26 -46.50 -16.48
CA VAL A 62 -19.83 -45.21 -15.89
C VAL A 62 -18.71 -44.56 -16.68
N MET A 63 -17.76 -45.33 -17.23
CA MET A 63 -16.53 -44.80 -17.83
C MET A 63 -16.62 -44.59 -19.36
N LEU A 64 -17.51 -45.29 -20.07
CA LEU A 64 -17.61 -45.26 -21.54
C LEU A 64 -18.94 -44.72 -22.09
N LYS A 65 -20.02 -44.62 -21.30
CA LYS A 65 -21.36 -44.29 -21.83
C LYS A 65 -21.65 -42.79 -21.93
N SER A 66 -21.17 -42.00 -20.98
CA SER A 66 -21.33 -40.54 -21.02
C SER A 66 -20.15 -39.83 -20.38
N GLU A 67 -19.78 -38.69 -20.97
CA GLU A 67 -18.76 -37.82 -20.39
C GLU A 67 -19.18 -37.33 -18.99
N TYR A 68 -20.46 -37.09 -18.77
CA TYR A 68 -20.98 -36.67 -17.46
C TYR A 68 -20.70 -37.69 -16.35
N SER A 69 -21.02 -38.98 -16.56
CA SER A 69 -20.78 -40.03 -15.55
C SER A 69 -19.28 -40.24 -15.27
N ARG A 70 -18.45 -40.17 -16.32
CA ARG A 70 -16.98 -40.21 -16.21
C ARG A 70 -16.45 -39.02 -15.40
N ASN A 71 -17.02 -37.83 -15.59
CA ASN A 71 -16.66 -36.62 -14.86
C ASN A 71 -17.04 -36.71 -13.38
N GLU A 72 -18.21 -37.25 -13.04
CA GLU A 72 -18.63 -37.43 -11.65
C GLU A 72 -17.75 -38.46 -10.91
N GLU A 73 -17.35 -39.53 -11.59
CA GLU A 73 -16.41 -40.51 -11.02
C GLU A 73 -15.00 -39.92 -10.87
N TRP A 74 -14.54 -39.09 -11.82
CA TRP A 74 -13.28 -38.34 -11.71
C TRP A 74 -13.28 -37.34 -10.55
N LYS A 75 -14.36 -36.56 -10.38
CA LYS A 75 -14.51 -35.63 -9.24
C LYS A 75 -14.39 -36.36 -7.90
N ARG A 76 -14.99 -37.54 -7.79
CA ARG A 76 -14.82 -38.40 -6.60
C ARG A 76 -13.38 -38.88 -6.44
N ALA A 77 -12.69 -39.23 -7.53
CA ALA A 77 -11.29 -39.66 -7.49
C ALA A 77 -10.37 -38.53 -7.01
N ILE A 78 -10.58 -37.29 -7.47
CA ILE A 78 -9.87 -36.11 -6.99
C ILE A 78 -10.15 -35.86 -5.51
N LYS A 79 -11.41 -35.93 -5.09
CA LYS A 79 -11.78 -35.74 -3.69
C LYS A 79 -11.08 -36.76 -2.79
N GLU A 80 -11.11 -38.04 -3.16
CA GLU A 80 -10.41 -39.10 -2.43
C GLU A 80 -8.88 -38.94 -2.45
N LYS A 81 -8.30 -38.49 -3.57
CA LYS A 81 -6.86 -38.19 -3.68
C LYS A 81 -6.46 -37.05 -2.74
N LYS A 82 -7.20 -35.93 -2.76
CA LYS A 82 -6.98 -34.77 -1.88
C LYS A 82 -7.16 -35.13 -0.40
N GLU A 83 -8.16 -35.95 -0.06
CA GLU A 83 -8.36 -36.43 1.31
C GLU A 83 -7.20 -37.32 1.78
N LYS A 84 -6.69 -38.21 0.91
CA LYS A 84 -5.49 -39.02 1.20
C LYS A 84 -4.23 -38.18 1.34
N GLU A 85 -4.03 -37.18 0.48
CA GLU A 85 -2.91 -36.25 0.57
C GLU A 85 -2.97 -35.43 1.85
N LYS A 86 -4.14 -34.85 2.18
CA LYS A 86 -4.37 -34.13 3.45
C LYS A 86 -4.05 -34.99 4.66
N HIS A 87 -4.47 -36.25 4.66
CA HIS A 87 -4.16 -37.18 5.75
C HIS A 87 -2.65 -37.45 5.88
N ARG A 88 -1.92 -37.57 4.77
CA ARG A 88 -0.46 -37.77 4.79
C ARG A 88 0.28 -36.53 5.31
N TYR A 89 -0.12 -35.34 4.86
CA TYR A 89 0.44 -34.09 5.37
C TYR A 89 0.18 -33.93 6.87
N ASN A 90 -1.03 -34.26 7.35
CA ASN A 90 -1.34 -34.20 8.78
C ASN A 90 -0.39 -35.08 9.63
N ILE A 91 -0.04 -36.28 9.17
CA ILE A 91 0.87 -37.18 9.89
C ILE A 91 2.30 -36.61 9.91
N LEU A 92 2.76 -36.03 8.81
CA LEU A 92 4.06 -35.35 8.73
C LEU A 92 4.11 -34.15 9.67
N ASP A 93 3.09 -33.29 9.62
CA ASP A 93 3.01 -32.08 10.43
C ASP A 93 2.92 -32.41 11.92
N GLU A 94 2.22 -33.50 12.27
CA GLU A 94 2.15 -34.00 13.64
C GLU A 94 3.52 -34.50 14.14
N ALA A 95 4.26 -35.25 13.32
CA ALA A 95 5.61 -35.70 13.66
C ALA A 95 6.57 -34.50 13.85
N ILE A 96 6.52 -33.50 12.96
CA ILE A 96 7.33 -32.28 13.06
C ILE A 96 6.93 -31.48 14.30
N LYS A 97 5.64 -31.36 14.61
CA LYS A 97 5.13 -30.66 15.80
C LYS A 97 5.73 -31.25 17.08
N PHE A 98 5.77 -32.58 17.20
CA PHE A 98 6.37 -33.22 18.37
C PHE A 98 7.88 -32.99 18.44
N LEU A 99 8.61 -33.14 17.33
CA LEU A 99 10.05 -32.89 17.29
C LEU A 99 10.40 -31.44 17.65
N CYS A 100 9.57 -30.48 17.25
CA CYS A 100 9.79 -29.07 17.52
C CYS A 100 9.45 -28.66 18.97
N SER A 101 8.82 -29.52 19.79
CA SER A 101 8.35 -29.13 21.13
C SER A 101 9.48 -28.71 22.07
N LYS A 102 10.70 -29.22 21.87
CA LYS A 102 11.92 -28.83 22.59
C LYS A 102 12.60 -27.55 22.07
N GLY A 103 12.05 -26.91 21.03
CA GLY A 103 12.53 -25.64 20.48
C GLY A 103 13.70 -25.74 19.48
N TYR A 104 14.13 -26.94 19.10
CA TYR A 104 15.11 -27.23 18.04
C TYR A 104 14.93 -28.69 17.57
N ILE A 105 15.50 -29.09 16.43
CA ILE A 105 15.57 -30.51 16.00
C ILE A 105 17.01 -30.92 15.67
N PHE A 106 17.34 -32.21 15.74
CA PHE A 106 18.65 -32.72 15.32
C PHE A 106 18.68 -33.11 13.84
N ASP A 107 19.86 -33.07 13.23
CA ASP A 107 20.12 -33.58 11.87
C ASP A 107 19.74 -35.06 11.71
N THR A 108 19.97 -35.88 12.73
CA THR A 108 19.55 -37.30 12.76
C THR A 108 18.03 -37.49 12.73
N GLU A 109 17.28 -36.62 13.41
CA GLU A 109 15.81 -36.63 13.43
C GLU A 109 15.23 -36.15 12.08
N LYS A 110 15.88 -35.14 11.50
CA LYS A 110 15.58 -34.67 10.15
C LYS A 110 15.82 -35.76 9.10
N ASP A 111 16.90 -36.51 9.22
CA ASP A 111 17.19 -37.66 8.35
C ASP A 111 16.18 -38.80 8.56
N ALA A 112 15.71 -39.01 9.79
CA ALA A 112 14.65 -39.98 10.08
C ALA A 112 13.32 -39.57 9.42
N LEU A 113 12.95 -38.29 9.45
CA LEU A 113 11.78 -37.77 8.71
C LEU A 113 11.91 -38.02 7.21
N ARG A 114 13.06 -37.71 6.61
CA ARG A 114 13.33 -37.94 5.17
C ARG A 114 13.21 -39.41 4.79
N LYS A 115 13.76 -40.31 5.61
CA LYS A 115 13.72 -41.76 5.35
C LYS A 115 12.33 -42.34 5.49
N LYS A 116 11.51 -41.82 6.40
CA LYS A 116 10.16 -42.31 6.66
C LYS A 116 9.15 -41.78 5.67
N PHE A 117 9.27 -40.51 5.29
CA PHE A 117 8.35 -39.82 4.39
C PHE A 117 9.01 -39.50 3.04
N LYS A 118 9.50 -40.53 2.36
CA LYS A 118 10.26 -40.43 1.09
C LYS A 118 9.46 -39.81 -0.05
N GLU A 119 8.14 -39.76 0.08
CA GLU A 119 7.22 -39.14 -0.86
C GLU A 119 7.27 -37.61 -0.88
N PHE A 120 7.79 -36.96 0.16
CA PHE A 120 7.95 -35.51 0.21
C PHE A 120 9.40 -35.15 -0.07
N ASN A 121 9.59 -34.05 -0.79
CA ASN A 121 10.94 -33.56 -1.08
C ASN A 121 11.54 -32.82 0.12
N ASP A 122 12.86 -32.63 0.08
CA ASP A 122 13.61 -31.99 1.16
C ASP A 122 13.12 -30.56 1.45
N SER A 123 12.69 -29.82 0.43
CA SER A 123 12.18 -28.45 0.56
C SER A 123 10.86 -28.43 1.34
N GLU A 124 9.95 -29.35 1.01
CA GLU A 124 8.65 -29.50 1.67
C GLU A 124 8.79 -29.82 3.16
N ILE A 125 9.72 -30.70 3.53
CA ILE A 125 10.01 -31.01 4.93
C ILE A 125 10.68 -29.81 5.62
N ASN A 126 11.64 -29.15 4.96
CA ASN A 126 12.37 -28.01 5.53
C ASN A 126 11.47 -26.81 5.84
N ILE A 127 10.56 -26.43 4.94
CA ILE A 127 9.64 -25.31 5.14
C ILE A 127 8.73 -25.52 6.36
N ARG A 128 8.42 -26.79 6.68
CA ARG A 128 7.56 -27.16 7.80
C ARG A 128 8.30 -27.17 9.14
N ILE A 129 9.62 -27.30 9.13
CA ILE A 129 10.46 -27.21 10.33
C ILE A 129 10.67 -25.73 10.68
N LYS A 130 10.02 -25.26 11.75
CA LYS A 130 10.05 -23.85 12.18
C LYS A 130 11.09 -23.53 13.27
N VAL A 131 11.92 -24.51 13.62
CA VAL A 131 12.92 -24.40 14.69
C VAL A 131 14.33 -24.70 14.15
N PRO A 132 15.40 -24.21 14.79
CA PRO A 132 16.77 -24.45 14.33
C PRO A 132 17.12 -25.95 14.27
N VAL A 133 17.87 -26.35 13.23
CA VAL A 133 18.44 -27.71 13.11
C VAL A 133 19.85 -27.73 13.71
N LYS A 134 20.08 -28.55 14.72
CA LYS A 134 21.38 -28.73 15.39
C LYS A 134 22.06 -30.01 14.93
N ARG A 135 23.39 -30.00 14.87
CA ARG A 135 24.20 -31.18 14.55
C ARG A 135 24.26 -32.10 15.77
N TYR A 136 23.97 -33.39 15.60
CA TYR A 136 24.04 -34.37 16.67
C TYR A 136 25.45 -35.00 16.74
N GLU A 137 26.15 -34.82 17.85
CA GLU A 137 27.45 -35.44 18.12
C GLU A 137 27.27 -36.78 18.85
N LYS A 138 27.72 -37.88 18.23
CA LYS A 138 27.51 -39.25 18.74
C LYS A 138 28.38 -39.56 19.97
N SER A 139 27.77 -40.07 21.03
CA SER A 139 28.39 -41.04 21.94
C SER A 139 28.04 -42.48 21.52
N LYS A 140 28.97 -43.43 21.77
CA LYS A 140 29.03 -44.80 21.23
C LYS A 140 27.71 -45.62 21.29
N LYS A 141 27.49 -46.41 20.23
CA LYS A 141 26.39 -47.38 20.04
C LYS A 141 26.62 -48.69 20.82
N GLU A 142 25.54 -49.30 21.30
CA GLU A 142 25.37 -50.77 21.35
C GLU A 142 24.22 -51.20 20.43
N GLN A 143 24.44 -52.25 19.63
CA GLN A 143 23.44 -52.93 18.80
C GLN A 143 22.76 -54.03 19.61
N ILE A 144 21.43 -54.19 19.56
CA ILE A 144 20.78 -55.51 19.74
C ILE A 144 19.54 -55.62 18.82
N SER A 145 19.40 -56.83 18.28
CA SER A 145 18.56 -57.39 17.23
C SER A 145 17.08 -57.65 17.57
N ASP A 146 16.31 -57.87 16.48
CA ASP A 146 14.91 -58.34 16.38
C ASP A 146 14.53 -59.52 17.28
N ASN A 147 13.32 -59.47 17.86
CA ASN A 147 12.31 -60.53 17.77
C ASN A 147 11.00 -60.18 18.50
N ASN A 148 9.86 -60.22 17.78
CA ASN A 148 8.68 -61.03 18.11
C ASN A 148 7.43 -60.53 17.35
N ALA A 149 7.09 -61.24 16.27
CA ALA A 149 5.87 -61.09 15.52
C ALA A 149 4.90 -62.24 15.84
N PHE A 150 3.97 -62.08 16.76
CA PHE A 150 2.81 -62.98 16.90
C PHE A 150 1.64 -62.27 17.60
N ASP A 151 0.75 -61.65 16.79
CA ASP A 151 -0.70 -61.47 17.07
C ASP A 151 -1.45 -60.77 15.92
N ILE A 152 -0.71 -60.11 15.01
CA ILE A 152 -1.25 -59.31 13.91
C ILE A 152 -2.04 -60.16 12.89
N THR A 153 -1.61 -61.40 12.64
CA THR A 153 -2.19 -62.27 11.62
C THR A 153 -3.62 -62.70 11.97
N ARG A 154 -3.91 -62.97 13.25
CA ARG A 154 -5.25 -63.34 13.73
C ARG A 154 -6.22 -62.17 13.59
N MET A 155 -5.80 -60.97 14.01
CA MET A 155 -6.61 -59.75 13.93
C MET A 155 -6.91 -59.30 12.50
N ASN A 156 -5.95 -59.43 11.58
CA ASN A 156 -6.17 -59.11 10.17
C ASN A 156 -7.19 -60.05 9.52
N LYS A 157 -7.17 -61.33 9.88
CA LYS A 157 -8.14 -62.33 9.40
C LYS A 157 -9.55 -62.06 9.92
N ILE A 158 -9.70 -61.61 11.16
CA ILE A 158 -10.99 -61.17 11.73
C ILE A 158 -11.51 -59.93 10.99
N LYS A 159 -10.68 -58.89 10.82
CA LYS A 159 -11.07 -57.65 10.14
C LYS A 159 -11.49 -57.88 8.68
N SER A 160 -10.73 -58.67 7.93
CA SER A 160 -11.06 -58.92 6.51
C SER A 160 -12.38 -59.66 6.33
N ASN A 161 -12.74 -60.56 7.25
CA ASN A 161 -14.02 -61.26 7.19
C ASN A 161 -15.18 -60.42 7.75
N LEU A 162 -14.94 -59.59 8.77
CA LEU A 162 -15.92 -58.63 9.31
C LEU A 162 -16.33 -57.58 8.27
N GLU A 163 -15.41 -57.11 7.43
CA GLU A 163 -15.73 -56.21 6.31
C GLU A 163 -16.66 -56.87 5.27
N ILE A 164 -16.48 -58.17 5.00
CA ILE A 164 -17.32 -58.91 4.04
C ILE A 164 -18.76 -59.03 4.56
N VAL A 165 -18.95 -59.22 5.87
CA VAL A 165 -20.28 -59.33 6.49
C VAL A 165 -20.83 -57.98 6.98
N GLY A 166 -20.10 -56.89 6.79
CA GLY A 166 -20.53 -55.52 7.13
C GLY A 166 -20.56 -55.21 8.63
N LYS A 167 -19.76 -55.89 9.46
CA LYS A 167 -19.75 -55.77 10.93
C LYS A 167 -18.46 -55.13 11.43
N LYS A 168 -18.53 -54.42 12.56
CA LYS A 168 -17.41 -53.62 13.08
C LYS A 168 -16.51 -54.38 14.06
N SER A 169 -17.04 -55.42 14.71
CA SER A 169 -16.32 -56.27 15.66
C SER A 169 -17.03 -57.63 15.80
N LEU A 170 -16.37 -58.61 16.43
CA LEU A 170 -16.99 -59.89 16.78
C LEU A 170 -18.21 -59.71 17.72
N TYR A 171 -18.23 -58.67 18.57
CA TYR A 171 -19.39 -58.33 19.40
C TYR A 171 -20.60 -57.87 18.56
N ASP A 172 -20.37 -57.00 17.58
CA ASP A 172 -21.39 -56.52 16.62
C ASP A 172 -21.86 -57.65 15.68
N PHE A 173 -20.96 -58.60 15.36
CA PHE A 173 -21.31 -59.81 14.61
C PHE A 173 -22.24 -60.75 15.39
N LEU A 174 -22.01 -60.91 16.71
CA LEU A 174 -22.89 -61.67 17.61
C LEU A 174 -24.10 -60.88 18.12
N ASN A 175 -24.17 -59.58 17.81
CA ASN A 175 -25.21 -58.65 18.24
C ASN A 175 -25.33 -58.51 19.77
N VAL A 176 -24.18 -58.46 20.45
CA VAL A 176 -24.06 -58.31 21.91
C VAL A 176 -23.13 -57.15 22.27
N SER A 177 -23.25 -56.61 23.47
CA SER A 177 -22.37 -55.51 23.93
C SER A 177 -21.04 -56.03 24.48
N MET A 178 -20.01 -55.18 24.45
CA MET A 178 -18.71 -55.47 25.10
C MET A 178 -18.81 -55.69 26.62
N SER A 179 -19.88 -55.23 27.28
CA SER A 179 -20.11 -55.43 28.72
C SER A 179 -20.83 -56.73 29.04
N THR A 180 -21.27 -57.49 28.03
CA THR A 180 -22.00 -58.76 28.23
C THR A 180 -21.06 -59.80 28.86
N ASN A 181 -21.54 -60.61 29.81
CA ASN A 181 -20.70 -61.64 30.43
C ASN A 181 -20.36 -62.77 29.43
N LEU A 182 -19.26 -63.50 29.68
CA LEU A 182 -18.71 -64.50 28.76
C LEU A 182 -19.70 -65.64 28.46
N ILE A 183 -20.51 -66.04 29.45
CA ILE A 183 -21.51 -67.11 29.30
C ILE A 183 -22.56 -66.71 28.26
N ALA A 184 -23.09 -65.48 28.36
CA ALA A 184 -24.08 -64.97 27.42
C ALA A 184 -23.49 -64.75 26.00
N ILE A 185 -22.21 -64.37 25.88
CA ILE A 185 -21.52 -64.26 24.59
C ILE A 185 -21.37 -65.62 23.92
N LYS A 186 -20.98 -66.66 24.66
CA LYS A 186 -20.90 -68.05 24.14
C LYS A 186 -22.27 -68.55 23.67
N MET A 187 -23.34 -68.25 24.41
CA MET A 187 -24.71 -68.57 23.99
C MET A 187 -25.13 -67.81 22.73
N ALA A 188 -24.66 -66.58 22.53
CA ALA A 188 -24.90 -65.81 21.31
C ALA A 188 -24.13 -66.38 20.11
N SER A 189 -22.87 -66.82 20.31
CA SER A 189 -22.09 -67.51 19.27
C SER A 189 -22.76 -68.80 18.82
N LYS A 190 -23.27 -69.61 19.76
CA LYS A 190 -23.98 -70.86 19.46
C LYS A 190 -25.29 -70.62 18.70
N ARG A 191 -26.05 -69.57 19.04
CA ARG A 191 -27.24 -69.16 18.26
C ARG A 191 -26.87 -68.74 16.85
N LYS A 192 -25.78 -67.99 16.69
CA LYS A 192 -25.27 -67.57 15.37
C LYS A 192 -24.83 -68.76 14.51
N TYR A 193 -24.24 -69.78 15.13
CA TYR A 193 -23.90 -71.03 14.44
C TYR A 193 -25.15 -71.75 13.87
N GLU A 194 -26.21 -71.89 14.66
CA GLU A 194 -27.46 -72.51 14.22
C GLU A 194 -28.16 -71.69 13.12
N GLU A 195 -28.08 -70.36 13.15
CA GLU A 195 -28.56 -69.49 12.06
C GLU A 195 -27.79 -69.71 10.76
N ILE A 196 -26.45 -69.79 10.83
CA ILE A 196 -25.59 -70.02 9.67
C ILE A 196 -25.84 -71.42 9.08
N LYS A 197 -26.05 -72.44 9.92
CA LYS A 197 -26.29 -73.84 9.52
C LYS A 197 -27.63 -74.03 8.79
N LYS A 198 -28.63 -73.20 9.05
CA LYS A 198 -29.94 -73.23 8.37
C LYS A 198 -29.94 -72.58 6.98
N SER A 199 -28.85 -71.92 6.58
CA SER A 199 -28.72 -71.30 5.25
C SER A 199 -28.39 -72.33 4.17
N SER A 200 -29.14 -72.36 3.08
CA SER A 200 -28.96 -73.28 1.93
C SER A 200 -27.97 -72.78 0.87
N LEU A 201 -27.44 -71.55 0.98
CA LEU A 201 -26.53 -70.92 0.01
C LEU A 201 -25.07 -70.94 0.50
N LYS A 202 -24.13 -71.40 -0.34
CA LYS A 202 -22.67 -71.39 -0.06
C LYS A 202 -21.98 -70.18 -0.71
N ASP A 203 -22.43 -68.98 -0.39
CA ASP A 203 -21.82 -67.74 -0.89
C ASP A 203 -20.69 -67.21 0.03
N ALA A 204 -20.06 -66.11 -0.39
CA ALA A 204 -18.95 -65.51 0.35
C ALA A 204 -19.37 -64.99 1.74
N PHE A 205 -20.62 -64.61 1.91
CA PHE A 205 -21.16 -64.10 3.17
C PHE A 205 -21.32 -65.23 4.19
N VAL A 206 -21.88 -66.38 3.79
CA VAL A 206 -22.03 -67.56 4.65
C VAL A 206 -20.66 -68.15 5.02
N THR A 207 -19.70 -68.15 4.08
CA THR A 207 -18.32 -68.61 4.34
C THR A 207 -17.59 -67.71 5.34
N ALA A 208 -17.64 -66.38 5.14
CA ALA A 208 -17.04 -65.42 6.06
C ALA A 208 -17.71 -65.46 7.45
N SER A 209 -19.04 -65.63 7.51
CA SER A 209 -19.79 -65.76 8.76
C SER A 209 -19.41 -67.02 9.55
N SER A 210 -19.19 -68.16 8.88
CA SER A 210 -18.74 -69.40 9.52
C SER A 210 -17.32 -69.27 10.10
N ILE A 211 -16.40 -68.62 9.36
CA ILE A 211 -15.04 -68.33 9.86
C ILE A 211 -15.08 -67.41 11.08
N LEU A 212 -15.91 -66.35 11.04
CA LEU A 212 -16.06 -65.42 12.16
C LEU A 212 -16.69 -66.08 13.39
N GLN A 213 -17.68 -66.95 13.20
CA GLN A 213 -18.27 -67.71 14.30
C GLN A 213 -17.25 -68.63 14.97
N GLY A 214 -16.43 -69.37 14.21
CA GLY A 214 -15.33 -70.16 14.78
C GLY A 214 -14.29 -69.31 15.52
N MET A 215 -14.03 -68.09 15.05
CA MET A 215 -13.17 -67.12 15.76
C MET A 215 -13.81 -66.56 17.02
N CYS A 216 -15.13 -66.39 17.06
CA CYS A 216 -15.85 -66.03 18.29
C CYS A 216 -15.70 -67.11 19.36
N ASP A 217 -15.79 -68.39 18.99
CA ASP A 217 -15.64 -69.50 19.95
C ASP A 217 -14.22 -69.60 20.50
N ASP A 218 -13.21 -69.32 19.67
CA ASP A 218 -11.79 -69.29 20.05
C ASP A 218 -11.44 -68.09 20.94
N ILE A 219 -11.89 -66.88 20.57
CA ILE A 219 -11.57 -65.63 21.28
C ILE A 219 -12.37 -65.48 22.57
N PHE A 220 -13.63 -65.87 22.60
CA PHE A 220 -14.49 -65.80 23.79
C PHE A 220 -14.48 -67.12 24.57
N LYS A 221 -13.41 -67.92 24.44
CA LYS A 221 -13.23 -69.17 25.17
C LYS A 221 -13.03 -68.94 26.67
N ASP A 222 -12.27 -67.93 27.05
CA ASP A 222 -11.97 -67.53 28.43
C ASP A 222 -11.76 -66.01 28.52
N GLU A 223 -11.73 -65.47 29.73
CA GLU A 223 -11.63 -64.03 29.95
C GLU A 223 -10.24 -63.49 29.55
N GLU A 224 -9.19 -64.32 29.60
CA GLU A 224 -7.84 -63.94 29.18
C GLU A 224 -7.76 -63.65 27.67
N ASN A 225 -8.32 -64.53 26.83
CA ASN A 225 -8.35 -64.32 25.38
C ASN A 225 -9.30 -63.20 24.97
N ARG A 226 -10.40 -63.03 25.70
CA ARG A 226 -11.30 -61.89 25.54
C ARG A 226 -10.59 -60.57 25.84
N GLU A 227 -9.82 -60.49 26.92
CA GLU A 227 -9.05 -59.31 27.30
C GLU A 227 -7.99 -58.95 26.24
N LYS A 228 -7.32 -59.93 25.66
CA LYS A 228 -6.37 -59.72 24.54
C LYS A 228 -7.06 -59.11 23.32
N TYR A 229 -8.23 -59.63 22.96
CA TYR A 229 -9.03 -59.09 21.85
C TYR A 229 -9.59 -57.69 22.15
N ASP A 230 -10.05 -57.45 23.39
CA ASP A 230 -10.54 -56.14 23.83
C ASP A 230 -9.41 -55.09 23.89
N ALA A 231 -8.21 -55.49 24.30
CA ALA A 231 -7.02 -54.65 24.24
C ALA A 231 -6.63 -54.34 22.79
N ALA A 232 -6.71 -55.31 21.88
CA ALA A 232 -6.45 -55.11 20.46
C ALA A 232 -7.50 -54.19 19.78
N LEU A 233 -8.77 -54.25 20.18
CA LEU A 233 -9.82 -53.32 19.75
C LEU A 233 -9.59 -51.91 20.28
N LYS A 234 -9.22 -51.77 21.57
CA LYS A 234 -8.89 -50.48 22.21
C LYS A 234 -7.63 -49.85 21.62
N ASN A 235 -6.68 -50.64 21.12
CA ASN A 235 -5.49 -50.15 20.41
C ASN A 235 -5.77 -49.63 18.99
N GLY A 236 -6.98 -49.85 18.43
CA GLY A 236 -7.41 -49.24 17.17
C GLY A 236 -7.37 -47.71 17.18
N SER A 237 -7.41 -47.09 18.37
CA SER A 237 -7.37 -45.64 18.60
C SER A 237 -5.97 -45.01 18.54
N THR A 238 -4.90 -45.81 18.38
CA THR A 238 -3.48 -45.35 18.43
C THR A 238 -2.78 -45.37 17.06
N LYS A 239 -3.54 -45.46 15.97
CA LYS A 239 -3.01 -45.57 14.61
C LYS A 239 -2.10 -44.37 14.27
N GLY A 240 -0.82 -44.62 14.02
CA GLY A 240 0.20 -43.62 13.64
C GLY A 240 1.20 -43.21 14.74
N LEU A 241 0.86 -43.39 16.03
CA LEU A 241 1.71 -42.92 17.15
C LEU A 241 2.99 -43.74 17.36
N SER A 242 2.94 -45.05 17.10
CA SER A 242 4.13 -45.91 17.17
C SER A 242 5.23 -45.48 16.20
N GLU A 243 4.84 -44.97 15.03
CA GLU A 243 5.74 -44.51 13.97
C GLU A 243 6.36 -43.15 14.30
N ILE A 244 5.60 -42.28 14.97
CA ILE A 244 6.08 -40.99 15.47
C ILE A 244 7.12 -41.20 16.58
N ILE A 245 6.89 -42.14 17.49
CA ILE A 245 7.82 -42.48 18.57
C ILE A 245 9.16 -42.99 18.02
N ASP A 246 9.15 -43.75 16.92
CA ASP A 246 10.39 -44.20 16.25
C ASP A 246 11.22 -43.04 15.67
N ILE A 247 10.56 -41.98 15.20
CA ILE A 247 11.24 -40.77 14.73
C ILE A 247 11.82 -40.00 15.92
N LEU A 248 11.03 -39.79 16.98
CA LEU A 248 11.43 -39.04 18.19
C LEU A 248 12.61 -39.69 18.92
N SER A 249 12.67 -41.02 18.89
CA SER A 249 13.71 -41.82 19.55
C SER A 249 14.93 -42.11 18.67
N SER A 250 14.98 -41.57 17.44
CA SER A 250 16.13 -41.74 16.54
C SER A 250 17.46 -41.22 17.12
N LYS A 251 17.39 -40.31 18.11
CA LYS A 251 18.52 -39.82 18.92
C LYS A 251 18.87 -40.68 20.14
N GLY A 252 18.15 -41.78 20.39
CA GLY A 252 18.36 -42.72 21.50
C GLY A 252 17.55 -42.46 22.77
N TYR A 253 16.88 -41.32 22.89
CA TYR A 253 16.02 -40.96 24.03
C TYR A 253 14.88 -40.03 23.60
N ILE A 254 13.86 -39.87 24.44
CA ILE A 254 12.76 -38.89 24.28
C ILE A 254 12.97 -37.75 25.29
N ALA A 255 12.99 -36.51 24.81
CA ALA A 255 13.13 -35.33 25.67
C ALA A 255 11.87 -35.11 26.52
N CYS A 256 11.99 -34.42 27.66
CA CYS A 256 10.86 -34.18 28.57
C CYS A 256 9.67 -33.52 27.87
N GLU A 257 9.96 -32.51 27.06
CA GLU A 257 8.98 -31.70 26.32
C GLU A 257 8.31 -32.50 25.19
N GLU A 258 9.03 -33.45 24.59
CA GLU A 258 8.47 -34.39 23.60
C GLU A 258 7.53 -35.37 24.31
N PHE A 259 7.94 -35.91 25.45
CA PHE A 259 7.16 -36.84 26.26
C PHE A 259 5.85 -36.21 26.76
N ASP A 260 5.90 -35.00 27.31
CA ASP A 260 4.72 -34.27 27.78
C ASP A 260 3.78 -33.88 26.64
N SER A 261 4.33 -33.51 25.47
CA SER A 261 3.53 -33.20 24.28
C SER A 261 2.76 -34.43 23.77
N ILE A 262 3.38 -35.61 23.77
CA ILE A 262 2.71 -36.86 23.37
C ILE A 262 1.62 -37.23 24.38
N ILE A 263 1.87 -37.08 25.68
CA ILE A 263 0.85 -37.31 26.71
C ILE A 263 -0.34 -36.41 26.50
N LYS A 264 -0.11 -35.11 26.30
CA LYS A 264 -1.20 -34.14 26.06
C LYS A 264 -2.03 -34.52 24.83
N GLU A 265 -1.40 -34.99 23.76
CA GLU A 265 -2.12 -35.45 22.57
C GLU A 265 -2.95 -36.71 22.86
N LEU A 266 -2.37 -37.71 23.52
CA LEU A 266 -3.10 -38.93 23.92
C LEU A 266 -4.30 -38.61 24.84
N THR A 267 -4.12 -37.65 25.76
CA THR A 267 -5.20 -37.17 26.62
C THR A 267 -6.29 -36.45 25.84
N THR A 268 -5.92 -35.62 24.85
CA THR A 268 -6.86 -34.94 23.95
C THR A 268 -7.65 -35.94 23.11
N ARG A 269 -7.05 -37.09 22.77
CA ARG A 269 -7.70 -38.22 22.09
C ARG A 269 -8.52 -39.12 23.02
N GLY A 270 -8.71 -38.71 24.28
CA GLY A 270 -9.57 -39.37 25.26
C GLY A 270 -8.89 -40.44 26.13
N MET A 271 -7.55 -40.54 26.11
CA MET A 271 -6.81 -41.45 26.99
C MET A 271 -6.54 -40.81 28.35
N ASP A 272 -6.75 -41.54 29.45
CA ASP A 272 -6.39 -41.03 30.77
C ASP A 272 -4.87 -40.77 30.90
N THR A 273 -4.48 -39.73 31.63
CA THR A 273 -3.09 -39.27 31.75
C THR A 273 -2.16 -40.32 32.37
N ALA A 274 -2.62 -41.09 33.36
CA ALA A 274 -1.84 -42.17 33.95
C ALA A 274 -1.66 -43.34 32.98
N LYS A 275 -2.72 -43.64 32.20
CA LYS A 275 -2.67 -44.65 31.14
C LYS A 275 -1.79 -44.24 29.96
N ALA A 276 -1.81 -42.97 29.56
CA ALA A 276 -0.95 -42.41 28.52
C ALA A 276 0.53 -42.47 28.93
N LYS A 277 0.84 -42.07 30.18
CA LYS A 277 2.19 -42.23 30.76
C LYS A 277 2.63 -43.68 30.78
N GLY A 278 1.76 -44.60 31.21
CA GLY A 278 2.03 -46.04 31.24
C GLY A 278 2.29 -46.63 29.85
N TYR A 279 1.51 -46.21 28.84
CA TYR A 279 1.64 -46.65 27.45
C TYR A 279 2.95 -46.19 26.79
N ILE A 280 3.33 -44.93 26.96
CA ILE A 280 4.59 -44.42 26.39
C ILE A 280 5.79 -45.06 27.12
N LYS A 281 5.72 -45.21 28.46
CA LYS A 281 6.76 -45.88 29.24
C LYS A 281 6.94 -47.35 28.85
N SER A 282 5.85 -48.09 28.60
CA SER A 282 5.94 -49.48 28.17
C SER A 282 6.53 -49.62 26.77
N LEU A 283 6.20 -48.73 25.84
CA LEU A 283 6.81 -48.67 24.50
C LEU A 283 8.30 -48.31 24.56
N CYS A 284 8.67 -47.30 25.37
CA CYS A 284 10.07 -46.92 25.57
C CYS A 284 10.86 -48.06 26.22
N PHE A 285 10.27 -48.77 27.19
CA PHE A 285 10.86 -49.93 27.84
C PHE A 285 11.06 -51.10 26.87
N GLN A 286 10.03 -51.45 26.09
CA GLN A 286 10.10 -52.51 25.06
C GLN A 286 11.17 -52.22 23.99
N ARG A 287 11.42 -50.94 23.68
CA ARG A 287 12.38 -50.49 22.66
C ARG A 287 13.72 -50.01 23.23
N LYS A 288 13.95 -50.13 24.55
CA LYS A 288 15.15 -49.67 25.29
C LYS A 288 15.50 -48.19 25.06
N ILE A 289 14.50 -47.31 25.02
CA ILE A 289 14.64 -45.85 24.82
C ILE A 289 14.56 -45.15 26.19
N SER A 290 15.52 -44.27 26.50
CA SER A 290 15.50 -43.48 27.74
C SER A 290 14.56 -42.27 27.63
N VAL A 291 13.99 -41.80 28.75
CA VAL A 291 13.22 -40.54 28.81
C VAL A 291 13.99 -39.56 29.68
N GLU A 292 14.25 -38.36 29.18
CA GLU A 292 14.93 -37.30 29.91
C GLU A 292 14.08 -36.85 31.12
N VAL A 293 14.72 -36.45 32.23
CA VAL A 293 14.03 -35.94 33.43
C VAL A 293 14.40 -34.47 33.62
N PRO A 294 13.44 -33.54 33.82
CA PRO A 294 13.75 -32.11 33.87
C PRO A 294 14.58 -31.77 35.12
N LYS A 295 15.65 -30.98 34.95
CA LYS A 295 16.27 -30.26 36.08
C LYS A 295 15.34 -29.12 36.49
N HIS A 296 15.10 -28.94 37.80
CA HIS A 296 14.13 -28.00 38.37
C HIS A 296 14.11 -26.62 37.70
N LEU A 297 12.91 -26.16 37.33
CA LEU A 297 12.64 -24.83 36.77
C LEU A 297 11.81 -24.00 37.76
N SER A 298 12.28 -22.79 38.07
CA SER A 298 11.56 -21.82 38.91
C SER A 298 10.51 -21.05 38.11
N VAL A 299 9.38 -20.70 38.75
CA VAL A 299 8.28 -19.90 38.16
C VAL A 299 8.76 -18.57 37.55
N GLU A 300 9.88 -18.03 38.05
CA GLU A 300 10.48 -16.77 37.63
C GLU A 300 10.98 -16.76 36.18
N THR A 301 11.20 -17.91 35.54
CA THR A 301 11.67 -18.00 34.15
C THR A 301 10.54 -18.16 33.13
N MET A 302 9.28 -18.10 33.56
CA MET A 302 8.10 -18.33 32.71
C MET A 302 7.25 -17.06 32.53
N GLU A 303 6.58 -16.95 31.38
CA GLU A 303 5.67 -15.89 30.96
C GLU A 303 4.40 -16.50 30.36
N ARG A 304 3.23 -15.99 30.74
CA ARG A 304 1.95 -16.43 30.18
C ARG A 304 1.68 -15.69 28.87
N CYS A 305 1.42 -16.42 27.79
CA CYS A 305 0.93 -15.83 26.54
C CYS A 305 -0.45 -15.21 26.77
N GLY A 306 -0.63 -13.93 26.45
CA GLY A 306 -1.94 -13.27 26.63
C GLY A 306 -3.00 -13.66 25.60
N ILE A 307 -2.66 -14.45 24.58
CA ILE A 307 -3.60 -14.91 23.55
C ILE A 307 -4.19 -16.27 23.92
N CYS A 308 -3.34 -17.25 24.20
CA CYS A 308 -3.80 -18.63 24.45
C CYS A 308 -3.65 -19.08 25.91
N GLY A 309 -3.15 -18.21 26.79
CA GLY A 309 -2.97 -18.49 28.22
C GLY A 309 -1.86 -19.49 28.56
N CYS A 310 -1.11 -19.95 27.56
CA CYS A 310 -0.07 -20.97 27.75
C CYS A 310 1.21 -20.37 28.37
N LEU A 311 1.89 -21.11 29.24
CA LEU A 311 3.14 -20.70 29.90
C LEU A 311 4.33 -20.98 28.98
N ASN A 312 5.11 -19.97 28.68
CA ASN A 312 6.29 -20.01 27.82
C ASN A 312 7.51 -19.58 28.62
N TYR A 313 8.70 -19.96 28.18
CA TYR A 313 9.92 -19.38 28.73
C TYR A 313 10.02 -17.89 28.40
N LYS A 314 10.50 -17.07 29.35
CA LYS A 314 10.72 -15.62 29.14
C LYS A 314 11.69 -15.29 28.00
N ILE A 315 12.57 -16.23 27.64
CA ILE A 315 13.49 -16.09 26.51
C ILE A 315 12.83 -16.34 25.15
N SER A 316 11.63 -16.95 25.12
CA SER A 316 10.93 -17.26 23.89
C SER A 316 10.40 -15.98 23.25
N ARG A 317 10.62 -15.83 21.94
CA ARG A 317 10.09 -14.68 21.18
C ARG A 317 8.62 -14.87 20.79
N PHE A 318 8.18 -16.11 20.63
CA PHE A 318 6.84 -16.49 20.21
C PHE A 318 6.28 -17.57 21.14
N CYS A 319 4.95 -17.63 21.25
CA CYS A 319 4.29 -18.68 21.98
C CYS A 319 4.43 -20.03 21.25
N TYR A 320 4.86 -21.07 21.94
CA TYR A 320 5.03 -22.39 21.34
C TYR A 320 3.70 -23.03 20.90
N ASN A 321 2.58 -22.62 21.50
CA ASN A 321 1.25 -23.19 21.23
C ASN A 321 0.55 -22.49 20.05
N CYS A 322 0.44 -21.15 20.07
CA CYS A 322 -0.30 -20.40 19.05
C CYS A 322 0.57 -19.61 18.06
N GLY A 323 1.88 -19.53 18.27
CA GLY A 323 2.81 -18.78 17.43
C GLY A 323 2.74 -17.26 17.58
N PHE A 324 1.90 -16.74 18.48
CA PHE A 324 1.80 -15.29 18.70
C PHE A 324 3.06 -14.73 19.39
N PRO A 325 3.56 -13.53 19.01
CA PRO A 325 4.71 -12.93 19.67
C PRO A 325 4.45 -12.69 21.15
N LEU A 326 5.33 -13.14 22.04
CA LEU A 326 5.15 -12.91 23.48
C LEU A 326 5.35 -11.44 23.86
N LYS A 327 6.11 -10.70 23.03
CA LYS A 327 6.23 -9.24 23.07
C LYS A 327 5.68 -8.66 21.77
N VAL A 328 4.78 -7.68 21.90
CA VAL A 328 4.16 -6.98 20.76
C VAL A 328 4.45 -5.49 20.85
N THR A 329 4.55 -4.85 19.69
CA THR A 329 4.69 -3.40 19.60
C THR A 329 3.30 -2.78 19.58
N CYS A 330 3.02 -1.86 20.52
CA CYS A 330 1.76 -1.14 20.54
C CYS A 330 1.59 -0.33 19.24
N PRO A 331 0.50 -0.49 18.47
CA PRO A 331 0.33 0.22 17.19
C PRO A 331 0.04 1.72 17.36
N LYS A 332 -0.34 2.16 18.57
CA LYS A 332 -0.66 3.57 18.84
C LYS A 332 0.53 4.39 19.37
N CYS A 333 1.46 3.77 20.09
CA CYS A 333 2.61 4.50 20.68
C CYS A 333 3.97 3.81 20.47
N HIS A 334 4.00 2.71 19.71
CA HIS A 334 5.17 1.93 19.34
C HIS A 334 6.02 1.37 20.50
N ARG A 335 5.49 1.40 21.73
CA ARG A 335 6.14 0.76 22.89
C ARG A 335 6.01 -0.76 22.81
N VAL A 336 7.09 -1.47 23.09
CA VAL A 336 7.06 -2.93 23.26
C VAL A 336 6.36 -3.26 24.57
N ILE A 337 5.28 -4.01 24.49
CA ILE A 337 4.47 -4.48 25.62
C ILE A 337 4.42 -6.00 25.63
N SER A 338 4.23 -6.59 26.81
CA SER A 338 3.95 -8.02 26.91
C SER A 338 2.59 -8.30 26.28
N SER A 339 2.50 -9.41 25.53
CA SER A 339 1.23 -9.91 25.00
C SER A 339 0.21 -10.23 26.11
N SER A 340 0.66 -10.42 27.35
CA SER A 340 -0.17 -10.69 28.53
C SER A 340 -0.89 -9.47 29.11
N GLU A 341 -0.50 -8.26 28.72
CA GLU A 341 -1.14 -7.03 29.18
C GLU A 341 -2.50 -6.86 28.49
N LYS A 342 -3.54 -6.42 29.22
CA LYS A 342 -4.85 -6.14 28.61
C LYS A 342 -4.87 -4.81 27.84
N VAL A 343 -4.09 -3.84 28.30
CA VAL A 343 -3.99 -2.50 27.70
C VAL A 343 -2.53 -2.04 27.69
N CYS A 344 -2.16 -1.25 26.69
CA CYS A 344 -0.86 -0.60 26.67
C CYS A 344 -0.76 0.40 27.82
N THR A 345 0.18 0.16 28.73
CA THR A 345 0.46 1.00 29.90
C THR A 345 0.90 2.43 29.57
N ASN A 346 1.20 2.74 28.30
CA ASN A 346 1.62 4.06 27.86
C ASN A 346 0.51 4.89 27.21
N CYS A 347 -0.34 4.28 26.38
CA CYS A 347 -1.30 5.03 25.55
C CYS A 347 -2.75 4.50 25.58
N GLY A 348 -3.00 3.46 26.40
CA GLY A 348 -4.33 2.87 26.59
C GLY A 348 -4.86 2.03 25.43
N PHE A 349 -4.03 1.62 24.47
CA PHE A 349 -4.46 0.73 23.38
C PHE A 349 -4.87 -0.64 23.93
N HIS A 350 -6.04 -1.17 23.52
CA HIS A 350 -6.52 -2.49 23.96
C HIS A 350 -5.79 -3.60 23.23
N VAL A 351 -5.00 -4.38 23.96
CA VAL A 351 -4.25 -5.53 23.38
C VAL A 351 -5.22 -6.61 22.87
N GLU A 352 -6.44 -6.63 23.41
CA GLU A 352 -7.54 -7.50 22.95
C GLU A 352 -7.94 -7.24 21.48
N ASP A 353 -7.75 -6.04 20.95
CA ASP A 353 -7.99 -5.75 19.52
C ASP A 353 -7.06 -6.57 18.61
N MET A 354 -5.87 -6.94 19.10
CA MET A 354 -4.95 -7.84 18.39
C MET A 354 -5.48 -9.28 18.32
N ASN A 355 -6.28 -9.72 19.29
CA ASN A 355 -6.92 -11.04 19.27
C ASN A 355 -7.97 -11.10 18.16
N ILE A 356 -8.83 -10.08 18.10
CA ILE A 356 -9.87 -9.98 17.08
C ILE A 356 -9.22 -9.89 15.69
N ALA A 357 -8.16 -9.09 15.54
CA ALA A 357 -7.39 -9.03 14.30
C ALA A 357 -6.78 -10.39 13.90
N ALA A 358 -6.29 -11.18 14.86
CA ALA A 358 -5.73 -12.50 14.60
C ALA A 358 -6.80 -13.53 14.19
N ASP A 359 -8.00 -13.48 14.79
CA ASP A 359 -9.13 -14.32 14.38
C ASP A 359 -9.63 -13.94 12.97
N LEU A 360 -9.77 -12.64 12.69
CA LEU A 360 -10.11 -12.14 11.35
C LEU A 360 -9.08 -12.57 10.31
N LEU A 361 -7.79 -12.58 10.66
CA LEU A 361 -6.73 -13.06 9.78
C LEU A 361 -6.89 -14.56 9.48
N ARG A 362 -7.19 -15.39 10.48
CA ARG A 362 -7.45 -16.83 10.26
C ARG A 362 -8.67 -17.05 9.39
N ASP A 363 -9.73 -16.27 9.60
CA ASP A 363 -10.94 -16.36 8.79
C ASP A 363 -10.68 -15.90 7.35
N ALA A 364 -9.86 -14.86 7.15
CA ALA A 364 -9.42 -14.44 5.83
C ALA A 364 -8.59 -15.52 5.13
N GLU A 365 -7.67 -16.21 5.83
CA GLU A 365 -6.92 -17.34 5.28
C GLU A 365 -7.85 -18.47 4.81
N ASN A 366 -8.89 -18.77 5.59
CA ASN A 366 -9.91 -19.72 5.18
C ASN A 366 -10.65 -19.25 3.93
N LYS A 367 -11.07 -17.98 3.87
CA LYS A 367 -11.74 -17.41 2.68
C LYS A 367 -10.85 -17.49 1.44
N ILE A 368 -9.56 -17.19 1.54
CA ILE A 368 -8.59 -17.35 0.45
C ILE A 368 -8.51 -18.81 -0.01
N ALA A 369 -8.51 -19.77 0.92
CA ALA A 369 -8.47 -21.20 0.59
C ALA A 369 -9.72 -21.68 -0.18
N TYR A 370 -10.86 -21.01 0.01
CA TYR A 370 -12.11 -21.27 -0.71
C TYR A 370 -12.32 -20.36 -1.93
N ASN A 371 -11.29 -19.61 -2.38
CA ASN A 371 -11.36 -18.63 -3.47
C ASN A 371 -12.38 -17.50 -3.27
N ASP A 372 -12.80 -17.23 -2.03
CA ASP A 372 -13.64 -16.08 -1.68
C ASP A 372 -12.74 -14.84 -1.46
N VAL A 373 -12.32 -14.23 -2.57
CA VAL A 373 -11.36 -13.11 -2.59
C VAL A 373 -11.94 -11.85 -1.93
N GLU A 374 -13.20 -11.51 -2.21
CA GLU A 374 -13.87 -10.33 -1.63
C GLU A 374 -14.11 -10.51 -0.13
N GLY A 375 -14.57 -11.69 0.30
CA GLY A 375 -14.71 -12.01 1.72
C GLY A 375 -13.38 -11.94 2.46
N ALA A 376 -12.31 -12.45 1.87
CA ALA A 376 -10.96 -12.34 2.44
C ALA A 376 -10.48 -10.90 2.56
N TYR A 377 -10.69 -10.07 1.52
CA TYR A 377 -10.28 -8.67 1.51
C TYR A 377 -10.98 -7.86 2.60
N SER A 378 -12.31 -8.03 2.75
CA SER A 378 -13.10 -7.36 3.78
C SER A 378 -12.62 -7.70 5.19
N LEU A 379 -12.36 -8.99 5.47
CA LEU A 379 -11.84 -9.45 6.75
C LEU A 379 -10.44 -8.87 7.04
N LEU A 380 -9.56 -8.82 6.04
CA LEU A 380 -8.21 -8.28 6.19
C LEU A 380 -8.20 -6.76 6.41
N LYS A 381 -9.08 -6.00 5.76
CA LYS A 381 -9.21 -4.55 6.02
C LYS A 381 -9.66 -4.27 7.43
N ARG A 382 -10.66 -5.01 7.92
CA ARG A 382 -11.09 -4.93 9.32
C ARG A 382 -9.98 -5.33 10.29
N ALA A 383 -9.18 -6.35 9.96
CA ALA A 383 -8.01 -6.72 10.76
C ALA A 383 -6.93 -5.63 10.76
N GLN A 384 -6.74 -4.91 9.65
CA GLN A 384 -5.81 -3.80 9.52
C GLN A 384 -6.24 -2.57 10.34
N GLU A 385 -7.54 -2.29 10.46
CA GLU A 385 -8.06 -1.23 11.32
C GLU A 385 -7.73 -1.49 12.80
N LEU A 386 -7.87 -2.74 13.24
CA LEU A 386 -7.58 -3.18 14.61
C LEU A 386 -6.07 -3.31 14.88
N TRP A 387 -5.27 -3.62 13.85
CA TRP A 387 -3.82 -3.79 13.97
C TRP A 387 -3.06 -3.29 12.73
N SER A 388 -2.93 -1.97 12.64
CA SER A 388 -2.36 -1.27 11.48
C SER A 388 -0.90 -1.60 11.16
N ASP A 389 -0.08 -1.91 12.17
CA ASP A 389 1.37 -2.13 12.03
C ASP A 389 1.77 -3.60 11.78
N ASN A 390 0.81 -4.52 11.63
CA ASN A 390 1.12 -5.93 11.41
C ASN A 390 1.59 -6.20 9.96
N SER A 391 2.83 -6.66 9.79
CA SER A 391 3.39 -6.98 8.47
C SER A 391 2.65 -8.09 7.74
N ARG A 392 2.20 -9.13 8.45
CA ARG A 392 1.45 -10.26 7.86
C ARG A 392 0.11 -9.83 7.29
N ILE A 393 -0.62 -8.94 8.00
CA ILE A 393 -1.88 -8.37 7.49
C ILE A 393 -1.60 -7.56 6.21
N LYS A 394 -0.59 -6.70 6.23
CA LYS A 394 -0.19 -5.90 5.05
C LYS A 394 0.18 -6.79 3.86
N ASP A 395 0.97 -7.84 4.08
CA ASP A 395 1.40 -8.75 3.02
C ASP A 395 0.23 -9.57 2.45
N MET A 396 -0.68 -10.04 3.31
CA MET A 396 -1.88 -10.74 2.87
C MET A 396 -2.83 -9.84 2.08
N ILE A 397 -3.01 -8.58 2.50
CA ILE A 397 -3.80 -7.60 1.73
C ILE A 397 -3.23 -7.47 0.32
N LYS A 398 -1.92 -7.32 0.16
CA LYS A 398 -1.28 -7.24 -1.17
C LYS A 398 -1.57 -8.47 -2.03
N VAL A 399 -1.51 -9.68 -1.45
CA VAL A 399 -1.80 -10.92 -2.17
C VAL A 399 -3.26 -10.97 -2.64
N VAL A 400 -4.20 -10.59 -1.77
CA VAL A 400 -5.63 -10.59 -2.08
C VAL A 400 -5.99 -9.48 -3.09
N GLU A 401 -5.43 -8.28 -2.93
CA GLU A 401 -5.57 -7.18 -3.89
C GLU A 401 -5.05 -7.57 -5.27
N HIS A 402 -3.90 -8.26 -5.36
CA HIS A 402 -3.38 -8.76 -6.64
C HIS A 402 -4.36 -9.74 -7.32
N LYS A 403 -4.92 -10.70 -6.56
CA LYS A 403 -5.95 -11.61 -7.09
C LYS A 403 -7.21 -10.87 -7.54
N ARG A 404 -7.63 -9.86 -6.78
CA ARG A 404 -8.79 -9.02 -7.10
C ARG A 404 -8.57 -8.26 -8.40
N ASN A 405 -7.39 -7.66 -8.58
CA ASN A 405 -7.02 -6.96 -9.81
C ASN A 405 -7.06 -7.91 -11.03
N ILE A 406 -6.55 -9.14 -10.91
CA ILE A 406 -6.64 -10.13 -12.00
C ILE A 406 -8.10 -10.43 -12.38
N ILE A 407 -9.00 -10.53 -11.40
CA ILE A 407 -10.44 -10.75 -11.66
C ILE A 407 -11.01 -9.55 -12.41
N VAL A 408 -10.79 -8.34 -11.90
CA VAL A 408 -11.26 -7.08 -12.52
C VAL A 408 -10.70 -6.91 -13.94
N ASP A 409 -9.42 -7.18 -14.16
CA ASP A 409 -8.79 -7.10 -15.48
C ASP A 409 -9.45 -8.06 -16.48
N ARG A 410 -9.80 -9.27 -16.03
CA ARG A 410 -10.52 -10.24 -16.87
C ARG A 410 -11.96 -9.83 -17.12
N GLU A 411 -12.66 -9.28 -16.13
CA GLU A 411 -14.01 -8.73 -16.31
C GLU A 411 -13.99 -7.59 -17.32
N ASN A 412 -13.05 -6.65 -17.21
CA ASN A 412 -12.84 -5.59 -18.18
C ASN A 412 -12.53 -6.13 -19.59
N LYS A 413 -11.69 -7.16 -19.70
CA LYS A 413 -11.41 -7.84 -20.97
C LYS A 413 -12.66 -8.45 -21.59
N ILE A 414 -13.54 -9.05 -20.78
CA ILE A 414 -14.83 -9.58 -21.27
C ILE A 414 -15.70 -8.45 -21.81
N LEU A 415 -15.78 -7.32 -21.11
CA LEU A 415 -16.53 -6.14 -21.58
C LEU A 415 -15.96 -5.57 -22.89
N GLU A 416 -14.63 -5.48 -23.02
CA GLU A 416 -13.95 -5.06 -24.25
C GLU A 416 -14.25 -6.00 -25.42
N LEU A 417 -14.24 -7.32 -25.18
CA LEU A 417 -14.59 -8.31 -26.19
C LEU A 417 -16.07 -8.20 -26.61
N ILE A 418 -16.97 -7.94 -25.65
CA ILE A 418 -18.41 -7.70 -25.93
C ILE A 418 -18.61 -6.44 -26.78
N ASP A 419 -17.91 -5.35 -26.46
CA ASP A 419 -17.96 -4.10 -27.23
C ASP A 419 -17.51 -4.32 -28.69
N ARG A 420 -16.47 -5.15 -28.87
CA ARG A 420 -15.99 -5.60 -30.19
C ARG A 420 -16.85 -6.70 -30.82
N LYS A 421 -17.93 -7.15 -30.17
CA LYS A 421 -18.80 -8.27 -30.58
C LYS A 421 -18.07 -9.62 -30.75
N ALA A 422 -16.91 -9.78 -30.12
CA ALA A 422 -16.08 -10.99 -30.15
C ALA A 422 -16.56 -12.02 -29.12
N TYR A 423 -17.77 -12.54 -29.33
CA TYR A 423 -18.50 -13.33 -28.35
C TYR A 423 -17.92 -14.73 -28.13
N TYR A 424 -17.34 -15.40 -29.13
CA TYR A 424 -16.69 -16.71 -28.90
C TYR A 424 -15.47 -16.58 -27.98
N THR A 425 -14.67 -15.54 -28.19
CA THR A 425 -13.52 -15.23 -27.35
C THR A 425 -13.94 -14.78 -25.96
N ALA A 426 -15.00 -13.97 -25.85
CA ALA A 426 -15.58 -13.59 -24.56
C ALA A 426 -16.07 -14.82 -23.76
N MET A 427 -16.69 -15.80 -24.44
CA MET A 427 -17.13 -17.05 -23.81
C MET A 427 -15.95 -17.86 -23.25
N LYS A 428 -14.82 -17.92 -23.97
CA LYS A 428 -13.59 -18.57 -23.49
C LYS A 428 -13.07 -17.90 -22.21
N GLU A 429 -13.10 -16.57 -22.14
CA GLU A 429 -12.72 -15.83 -20.93
C GLU A 429 -13.70 -16.02 -19.77
N ILE A 430 -15.01 -16.09 -20.04
CA ILE A 430 -16.03 -16.41 -19.04
C ILE A 430 -15.78 -17.79 -18.41
N ILE A 431 -15.48 -18.82 -19.23
CA ILE A 431 -15.17 -20.17 -18.74
C ILE A 431 -13.90 -20.16 -17.89
N ALA A 432 -12.87 -19.40 -18.30
CA ALA A 432 -11.65 -19.26 -17.52
C ALA A 432 -11.90 -18.54 -16.18
N LEU A 433 -12.72 -17.48 -16.18
CA LEU A 433 -13.06 -16.71 -14.98
C LEU A 433 -13.91 -17.52 -13.99
N LYS A 434 -14.83 -18.37 -14.48
CA LYS A 434 -15.57 -19.34 -13.66
C LYS A 434 -14.67 -20.30 -12.87
N GLY A 435 -13.49 -20.60 -13.40
CA GLY A 435 -12.50 -21.42 -12.70
C GLY A 435 -11.85 -20.71 -11.50
N MET A 436 -11.96 -19.38 -11.42
CA MET A 436 -11.32 -18.53 -10.40
C MET A 436 -12.31 -17.94 -9.40
N ASN A 437 -13.48 -17.52 -9.88
CA ASN A 437 -14.50 -16.83 -9.11
C ASN A 437 -15.90 -17.20 -9.62
N PHE A 438 -16.91 -17.13 -8.76
CA PHE A 438 -18.32 -17.21 -9.15
C PHE A 438 -19.02 -15.93 -8.73
N SER A 439 -19.56 -15.18 -9.70
CA SER A 439 -20.16 -13.87 -9.46
C SER A 439 -21.37 -13.66 -10.36
N TYR A 440 -22.23 -12.72 -9.96
CA TYR A 440 -23.39 -12.30 -10.76
C TYR A 440 -22.99 -11.73 -12.14
N PHE A 441 -21.80 -11.12 -12.22
CA PHE A 441 -21.21 -10.65 -13.49
C PHE A 441 -21.10 -11.81 -14.49
N ILE A 442 -20.54 -12.95 -14.05
CA ILE A 442 -20.32 -14.12 -14.90
C ILE A 442 -21.66 -14.66 -15.43
N GLU A 443 -22.64 -14.87 -14.56
CA GLU A 443 -23.95 -15.40 -14.97
C GLU A 443 -24.68 -14.48 -15.97
N THR A 444 -24.54 -13.17 -15.76
CA THR A 444 -25.20 -12.16 -16.61
C THR A 444 -24.58 -12.15 -18.00
N TYR A 445 -23.25 -12.04 -18.07
CA TYR A 445 -22.56 -11.92 -19.36
C TYR A 445 -22.48 -13.24 -20.12
N GLU A 446 -22.41 -14.40 -19.44
CA GLU A 446 -22.54 -15.69 -20.10
C GLU A 446 -23.85 -15.80 -20.90
N ARG A 447 -24.97 -15.40 -20.30
CA ARG A 447 -26.28 -15.43 -20.98
C ARG A 447 -26.31 -14.51 -22.19
N ILE A 448 -25.83 -13.27 -22.04
CA ILE A 448 -25.79 -12.28 -23.12
C ILE A 448 -24.94 -12.78 -24.29
N ILE A 449 -23.73 -13.27 -23.99
CA ILE A 449 -22.78 -13.79 -24.98
C ILE A 449 -23.38 -15.00 -25.70
N SER A 450 -24.01 -15.93 -24.98
CA SER A 450 -24.60 -17.15 -25.56
C SER A 450 -25.71 -16.82 -26.57
N ILE A 451 -26.60 -15.88 -26.23
CA ILE A 451 -27.68 -15.42 -27.12
C ILE A 451 -27.10 -14.85 -28.41
N LYS A 452 -26.04 -14.03 -28.32
CA LYS A 452 -25.43 -13.41 -29.49
C LYS A 452 -24.69 -14.39 -30.40
N ILE A 453 -24.08 -15.42 -29.82
CA ILE A 453 -23.50 -16.54 -30.58
C ILE A 453 -24.62 -17.26 -31.35
N GLU A 454 -25.71 -17.63 -30.68
CA GLU A 454 -26.85 -18.34 -31.31
C GLU A 454 -27.50 -17.51 -32.43
N GLU A 455 -27.67 -16.19 -32.23
CA GLU A 455 -28.17 -15.28 -33.26
C GLU A 455 -27.26 -15.28 -34.51
N SER A 456 -25.94 -15.23 -34.34
CA SER A 456 -24.98 -15.26 -35.47
C SER A 456 -24.97 -16.62 -36.18
N GLU A 457 -25.03 -17.72 -35.43
CA GLU A 457 -25.08 -19.07 -36.00
C GLU A 457 -26.35 -19.30 -36.83
N LYS A 458 -27.50 -18.79 -36.38
CA LYS A 458 -28.77 -18.83 -37.16
C LYS A 458 -28.67 -18.10 -38.49
N VAL A 459 -27.94 -17.00 -38.56
CA VAL A 459 -27.70 -16.29 -39.84
C VAL A 459 -26.90 -17.19 -40.80
N ILE A 460 -25.88 -17.89 -40.29
CA ILE A 460 -25.05 -18.80 -41.10
C ILE A 460 -25.84 -20.00 -41.63
N GLU A 461 -26.89 -20.46 -40.95
CA GLU A 461 -27.72 -21.56 -41.46
C GLU A 461 -28.37 -21.25 -42.82
N LYS A 462 -28.58 -19.98 -43.15
CA LYS A 462 -29.12 -19.54 -44.46
C LYS A 462 -28.22 -19.94 -45.64
N ILE A 463 -26.94 -20.25 -45.42
CA ILE A 463 -25.97 -20.62 -46.47
C ILE A 463 -26.27 -21.99 -47.09
N LYS A 464 -26.98 -22.90 -46.39
CA LYS A 464 -27.15 -24.31 -46.80
C LYS A 464 -27.63 -24.49 -48.25
N ASP A 465 -28.40 -23.53 -48.79
CA ASP A 465 -29.01 -23.60 -50.12
C ASP A 465 -28.45 -22.57 -51.14
N VAL A 466 -27.40 -21.82 -50.78
CA VAL A 466 -26.82 -20.76 -51.63
C VAL A 466 -25.58 -21.26 -52.35
N LYS A 467 -25.51 -21.05 -53.67
CA LYS A 467 -24.35 -21.44 -54.51
C LYS A 467 -23.51 -20.26 -55.01
N ASP A 468 -24.06 -19.06 -54.93
CA ASP A 468 -23.41 -17.85 -55.40
C ASP A 468 -22.43 -17.28 -54.36
N GLU A 469 -21.21 -16.94 -54.78
CA GLU A 469 -20.16 -16.45 -53.90
C GLU A 469 -20.56 -15.11 -53.25
N GLU A 470 -21.17 -14.20 -54.02
CA GLU A 470 -21.55 -12.88 -53.53
C GLU A 470 -22.55 -12.99 -52.38
N HIS A 471 -23.64 -13.75 -52.58
CA HIS A 471 -24.63 -14.01 -51.53
C HIS A 471 -24.06 -14.75 -50.31
N ILE A 472 -23.15 -15.71 -50.49
CA ILE A 472 -22.47 -16.39 -49.36
C ILE A 472 -21.67 -15.37 -48.55
N THR A 473 -20.92 -14.49 -49.21
CA THR A 473 -20.11 -13.48 -48.54
C THR A 473 -20.95 -12.42 -47.82
N GLU A 474 -22.12 -12.06 -48.35
CA GLU A 474 -23.09 -11.17 -47.71
C GLU A 474 -23.66 -11.79 -46.42
N ILE A 475 -24.12 -13.05 -46.47
CA ILE A 475 -24.64 -13.75 -45.28
C ILE A 475 -23.55 -13.89 -44.21
N CYS A 476 -22.32 -14.25 -44.59
CA CYS A 476 -21.21 -14.28 -43.64
C CYS A 476 -20.93 -12.90 -43.05
N THR A 477 -21.05 -11.83 -43.83
CA THR A 477 -20.87 -10.45 -43.34
C THR A 477 -22.00 -10.06 -42.37
N GLU A 478 -23.25 -10.44 -42.66
CA GLU A 478 -24.39 -10.28 -41.74
C GLU A 478 -24.12 -10.99 -40.41
N ALA A 479 -23.64 -12.24 -40.45
CA ALA A 479 -23.30 -13.01 -39.26
C ALA A 479 -22.15 -12.38 -38.46
N LEU A 480 -21.12 -11.86 -39.13
CA LEU A 480 -19.98 -11.18 -38.48
C LEU A 480 -20.36 -9.82 -37.89
N ASN A 481 -21.37 -9.13 -38.43
CA ASN A 481 -21.91 -7.91 -37.83
C ASN A 481 -22.64 -8.18 -36.52
N VAL A 482 -23.17 -9.39 -36.34
CA VAL A 482 -23.73 -9.87 -35.06
C VAL A 482 -22.60 -10.34 -34.14
N CYS A 483 -21.71 -11.21 -34.60
CA CYS A 483 -20.60 -11.78 -33.82
C CYS A 483 -19.32 -11.75 -34.67
N SER A 484 -18.39 -10.84 -34.33
CA SER A 484 -17.22 -10.52 -35.16
C SER A 484 -16.19 -11.64 -35.26
N ASP A 485 -16.19 -12.57 -34.31
CA ASP A 485 -15.33 -13.74 -34.26
C ASP A 485 -16.09 -15.06 -34.49
N CYS A 486 -17.23 -15.00 -35.20
CA CYS A 486 -18.00 -16.20 -35.54
C CYS A 486 -17.17 -17.19 -36.37
N GLU A 487 -16.76 -18.29 -35.72
CA GLU A 487 -15.84 -19.27 -36.30
C GLU A 487 -16.41 -19.88 -37.60
N TYR A 488 -17.73 -20.08 -37.68
CA TYR A 488 -18.39 -20.61 -38.88
C TYR A 488 -18.37 -19.63 -40.06
N ALA A 489 -18.65 -18.35 -39.81
CA ALA A 489 -18.61 -17.31 -40.83
C ALA A 489 -17.20 -17.15 -41.41
N LEU A 490 -16.19 -17.09 -40.54
CA LEU A 490 -14.78 -16.99 -40.95
C LEU A 490 -14.31 -18.21 -41.76
N ARG A 491 -14.77 -19.42 -41.41
CA ARG A 491 -14.48 -20.64 -42.20
C ARG A 491 -15.04 -20.56 -43.62
N TRP A 492 -16.23 -20.01 -43.80
CA TRP A 492 -16.81 -19.81 -45.14
C TRP A 492 -16.05 -18.73 -45.92
N LEU A 493 -15.79 -17.58 -45.31
CA LEU A 493 -15.04 -16.50 -45.96
C LEU A 493 -13.61 -16.87 -46.33
N SER A 494 -12.95 -17.76 -45.58
CA SER A 494 -11.58 -18.18 -45.91
C SER A 494 -11.46 -18.90 -47.26
N LYS A 495 -12.57 -19.46 -47.78
CA LYS A 495 -12.63 -20.05 -49.12
C LYS A 495 -12.70 -18.98 -50.23
N TYR A 496 -13.11 -17.77 -49.89
CA TYR A 496 -13.40 -16.67 -50.82
C TYR A 496 -12.71 -15.36 -50.36
N PRO A 497 -11.36 -15.31 -50.39
CA PRO A 497 -10.61 -14.14 -49.95
C PRO A 497 -10.86 -12.92 -50.86
N PRO A 498 -10.83 -11.69 -50.31
CA PRO A 498 -11.06 -10.48 -51.10
C PRO A 498 -9.96 -10.24 -52.14
N GLN A 499 -10.30 -9.54 -53.22
CA GLN A 499 -9.34 -9.12 -54.25
C GLN A 499 -8.37 -8.09 -53.70
N PRO A 500 -7.06 -8.16 -54.05
CA PRO A 500 -6.05 -7.25 -53.54
C PRO A 500 -6.25 -5.81 -54.09
N PRO A 501 -5.87 -4.78 -53.33
CA PRO A 501 -5.74 -3.43 -53.85
C PRO A 501 -4.57 -3.35 -54.85
N TYR A 502 -4.48 -2.25 -55.60
CA TYR A 502 -3.36 -1.98 -56.51
C TYR A 502 -2.96 -0.50 -56.50
N ASN A 503 -1.83 -0.18 -57.13
CA ASN A 503 -1.35 1.20 -57.31
C ASN A 503 -1.14 1.97 -55.99
N LEU A 504 -0.58 1.32 -54.96
CA LEU A 504 -0.19 1.99 -53.72
C LEU A 504 0.85 3.08 -54.00
N LYS A 505 0.53 4.31 -53.61
CA LYS A 505 1.38 5.50 -53.72
C LYS A 505 1.50 6.17 -52.36
N TYR A 506 2.48 7.06 -52.24
CA TYR A 506 2.71 7.82 -51.02
C TYR A 506 2.92 9.31 -51.31
N GLU A 507 2.66 10.12 -50.30
CA GLU A 507 2.97 11.55 -50.22
C GLU A 507 3.58 11.84 -48.84
N ILE A 508 4.75 12.50 -48.81
CA ILE A 508 5.40 12.89 -47.56
C ILE A 508 4.83 14.24 -47.13
N LEU A 509 4.25 14.28 -45.94
CA LEU A 509 3.78 15.48 -45.25
C LEU A 509 4.85 15.95 -44.25
N ASN A 510 4.60 17.04 -43.54
CA ASN A 510 5.58 17.67 -42.63
C ASN A 510 6.05 16.74 -41.50
N ASP A 511 5.20 15.82 -41.05
CA ASP A 511 5.43 14.94 -39.90
C ASP A 511 4.95 13.49 -40.13
N SER A 512 4.47 13.19 -41.33
CA SER A 512 3.71 11.96 -41.61
C SER A 512 3.83 11.53 -43.06
N VAL A 513 3.41 10.29 -43.35
CA VAL A 513 3.34 9.75 -44.71
C VAL A 513 1.88 9.40 -45.01
N ASN A 514 1.29 10.04 -46.01
CA ASN A 514 -0.03 9.68 -46.52
C ASN A 514 0.13 8.60 -47.61
N LEU A 515 -0.67 7.54 -47.53
CA LEU A 515 -0.68 6.40 -48.43
C LEU A 515 -2.04 6.31 -49.13
N LYS A 516 -2.05 6.15 -50.45
CA LYS A 516 -3.27 6.06 -51.27
C LYS A 516 -3.19 4.90 -52.26
N TRP A 517 -4.29 4.20 -52.49
CA TRP A 517 -4.35 3.05 -53.40
C TRP A 517 -5.70 2.94 -54.11
N ASP A 518 -5.72 2.18 -55.21
CA ASP A 518 -6.93 1.87 -55.95
C ASP A 518 -7.58 0.57 -55.44
N LYS A 519 -8.91 0.52 -55.45
CA LYS A 519 -9.69 -0.65 -54.96
C LYS A 519 -9.65 -1.81 -55.96
N GLY A 520 -9.45 -3.03 -55.45
CA GLY A 520 -9.47 -4.26 -56.26
C GLY A 520 -10.87 -4.74 -56.66
N GLN A 521 -11.91 -4.32 -55.94
CA GLN A 521 -13.31 -4.64 -56.22
C GLN A 521 -14.24 -3.55 -55.65
N ASN A 522 -15.51 -3.55 -56.07
CA ASN A 522 -16.46 -2.48 -55.75
C ASN A 522 -17.18 -2.63 -54.39
N ASN A 523 -17.10 -3.79 -53.73
CA ASN A 523 -17.84 -4.07 -52.50
C ASN A 523 -17.20 -3.37 -51.29
N ASN A 524 -17.96 -3.22 -50.20
CA ASN A 524 -17.54 -2.55 -48.97
C ASN A 524 -16.43 -3.36 -48.24
N ILE A 525 -15.19 -3.16 -48.67
CA ILE A 525 -14.00 -3.84 -48.17
C ILE A 525 -13.16 -2.90 -47.31
N LYS A 526 -12.69 -3.44 -46.19
CA LYS A 526 -11.72 -2.77 -45.32
C LYS A 526 -10.31 -3.07 -45.84
N TYR A 527 -9.37 -2.18 -45.57
CA TYR A 527 -7.97 -2.37 -45.91
C TYR A 527 -7.13 -2.37 -44.65
N ARG A 528 -6.13 -3.24 -44.59
CA ARG A 528 -5.09 -3.23 -43.55
C ARG A 528 -3.78 -2.77 -44.17
N VAL A 529 -3.16 -1.76 -43.56
CA VAL A 529 -1.86 -1.24 -43.98
C VAL A 529 -0.80 -1.61 -42.96
N ILE A 530 0.31 -2.16 -43.45
CA ILE A 530 1.48 -2.50 -42.64
C ILE A 530 2.71 -1.75 -43.14
N ARG A 531 3.66 -1.55 -42.23
CA ARG A 531 4.95 -0.88 -42.47
C ARG A 531 6.09 -1.76 -41.97
N LYS A 532 7.09 -1.97 -42.82
CA LYS A 532 8.32 -2.68 -42.50
C LYS A 532 9.54 -1.77 -42.69
N LEU A 533 10.60 -2.08 -41.96
CA LEU A 533 11.89 -1.42 -42.10
C LEU A 533 12.78 -2.23 -43.04
N ARG A 534 13.66 -1.54 -43.77
CA ARG A 534 14.77 -2.09 -44.58
C ARG A 534 14.38 -2.80 -45.89
N ASN A 535 13.33 -3.59 -45.93
CA ASN A 535 12.88 -4.29 -47.14
C ASN A 535 11.35 -4.38 -47.23
N GLU A 536 10.87 -4.86 -48.37
CA GLU A 536 9.46 -5.08 -48.64
C GLU A 536 8.84 -6.12 -47.69
N PRO A 537 7.57 -5.94 -47.30
CA PRO A 537 6.82 -6.96 -46.57
C PRO A 537 6.58 -8.22 -47.41
N GLU A 538 6.64 -9.40 -46.80
CA GLU A 538 6.35 -10.70 -47.42
C GLU A 538 4.95 -11.23 -47.07
N SER A 539 4.37 -10.77 -45.95
CA SER A 539 3.05 -11.19 -45.48
C SER A 539 2.39 -10.14 -44.60
N ILE A 540 1.11 -10.33 -44.27
CA ILE A 540 0.36 -9.44 -43.37
C ILE A 540 0.97 -9.32 -41.95
N ASN A 541 1.72 -10.34 -41.52
CA ASN A 541 2.39 -10.37 -40.21
C ASN A 541 3.85 -9.88 -40.29
N ASP A 542 4.34 -9.55 -41.49
CA ASP A 542 5.71 -9.14 -41.74
C ASP A 542 5.83 -7.60 -41.77
N GLY A 543 5.51 -6.99 -40.64
CA GLY A 543 5.53 -5.54 -40.49
C GLY A 543 4.74 -5.07 -39.28
N LYS A 544 4.84 -3.78 -38.98
CA LYS A 544 4.03 -3.10 -37.99
C LYS A 544 2.72 -2.66 -38.62
N VAL A 545 1.58 -3.01 -38.02
CA VAL A 545 0.26 -2.52 -38.46
C VAL A 545 0.18 -1.01 -38.23
N ILE A 546 -0.16 -0.26 -39.27
CA ILE A 546 -0.43 1.18 -39.21
C ILE A 546 -1.89 1.41 -38.83
N GLY A 547 -2.79 0.64 -39.43
CA GLY A 547 -4.20 0.66 -39.09
C GLY A 547 -5.06 -0.02 -40.14
N ASP A 548 -6.37 -0.03 -39.86
CA ASP A 548 -7.38 -0.48 -40.80
C ASP A 548 -8.30 0.66 -41.22
N THR A 549 -8.74 0.69 -42.47
CA THR A 549 -9.58 1.77 -43.01
C THR A 549 -10.57 1.25 -44.04
N LEU A 550 -11.76 1.85 -44.11
CA LEU A 550 -12.71 1.64 -45.22
C LEU A 550 -12.43 2.57 -46.41
N LYS A 551 -11.59 3.60 -46.19
CA LYS A 551 -11.16 4.52 -47.23
C LYS A 551 -9.98 3.92 -48.00
N ASN A 552 -9.77 4.44 -49.20
CA ASN A 552 -8.64 4.14 -50.07
C ASN A 552 -7.36 4.92 -49.70
N GLU A 553 -7.27 5.37 -48.45
CA GLU A 553 -6.14 6.14 -47.93
C GLU A 553 -5.94 5.92 -46.43
N ILE A 554 -4.69 6.02 -45.98
CA ILE A 554 -4.32 6.10 -44.56
C ILE A 554 -3.10 6.99 -44.37
N THR A 555 -3.01 7.68 -43.24
CA THR A 555 -1.84 8.47 -42.86
C THR A 555 -1.08 7.77 -41.74
N ASP A 556 0.22 7.58 -41.92
CA ASP A 556 1.13 7.10 -40.90
C ASP A 556 1.89 8.28 -40.27
N SER A 557 1.46 8.67 -39.07
CA SER A 557 2.09 9.74 -38.28
C SER A 557 3.18 9.24 -37.33
N ALA A 558 3.42 7.92 -37.28
CA ALA A 558 4.43 7.32 -36.38
C ALA A 558 5.77 7.08 -37.08
N VAL A 559 6.05 7.88 -38.13
CA VAL A 559 7.27 7.81 -38.93
C VAL A 559 8.35 8.70 -38.34
N GLU A 560 9.59 8.31 -38.55
CA GLU A 560 10.76 9.09 -38.18
C GLU A 560 11.43 9.62 -39.45
N ALA A 561 11.79 10.91 -39.45
CA ALA A 561 12.55 11.49 -40.54
C ALA A 561 13.87 10.73 -40.77
N GLY A 562 14.27 10.58 -42.02
CA GLY A 562 15.49 9.89 -42.44
C GLY A 562 15.46 8.37 -42.25
N GLN A 563 14.36 7.78 -41.74
CA GLN A 563 14.19 6.33 -41.68
C GLN A 563 13.57 5.81 -42.98
N ILE A 564 14.06 4.68 -43.47
CA ILE A 564 13.54 4.02 -44.67
C ILE A 564 12.43 3.04 -44.28
N TYR A 565 11.29 3.18 -44.94
CA TYR A 565 10.08 2.39 -44.77
C TYR A 565 9.63 1.74 -46.07
N TYR A 566 8.98 0.60 -45.94
CA TYR A 566 8.24 -0.08 -46.99
C TYR A 566 6.83 -0.32 -46.47
N TYR A 567 5.84 0.01 -47.29
CA TYR A 567 4.43 -0.15 -46.94
C TYR A 567 3.79 -1.21 -47.81
N ALA A 568 2.86 -1.96 -47.23
CA ALA A 568 1.99 -2.87 -47.95
C ALA A 568 0.55 -2.70 -47.50
N VAL A 569 -0.39 -2.86 -48.43
CA VAL A 569 -1.82 -2.77 -48.19
C VAL A 569 -2.53 -4.03 -48.67
N PHE A 570 -3.37 -4.58 -47.81
CA PHE A 570 -4.15 -5.79 -48.01
C PHE A 570 -5.63 -5.45 -47.94
N SER A 571 -6.45 -6.06 -48.79
CA SER A 571 -7.91 -6.04 -48.60
C SER A 571 -8.27 -7.02 -47.49
N CYS A 572 -9.24 -6.68 -46.65
CA CYS A 572 -9.77 -7.56 -45.62
C CYS A 572 -11.31 -7.56 -45.56
N ARG A 573 -11.85 -8.75 -45.29
CA ARG A 573 -13.27 -9.00 -45.03
C ARG A 573 -13.35 -9.80 -43.73
N GLY A 574 -13.71 -9.13 -42.63
CA GLY A 574 -13.45 -9.68 -41.29
C GLY A 574 -11.95 -9.91 -41.09
N ASP A 575 -11.58 -11.09 -40.58
CA ASP A 575 -10.17 -11.49 -40.38
C ASP A 575 -9.56 -12.22 -41.59
N ILE A 576 -10.24 -12.22 -42.74
CA ILE A 576 -9.73 -12.83 -43.99
C ILE A 576 -9.11 -11.74 -44.86
N TYR A 577 -7.85 -11.95 -45.24
CA TYR A 577 -7.05 -11.02 -46.05
C TYR A 577 -6.91 -11.50 -47.50
N SER A 578 -6.66 -10.57 -48.41
CA SER A 578 -6.26 -10.89 -49.78
C SER A 578 -4.97 -11.69 -49.81
N LYS A 579 -4.88 -12.67 -50.74
CA LYS A 579 -3.68 -13.51 -50.89
C LYS A 579 -2.46 -12.71 -51.37
N ALA A 580 -2.69 -11.68 -52.17
CA ALA A 580 -1.68 -10.72 -52.62
C ALA A 580 -1.92 -9.34 -51.96
N PHE A 581 -0.97 -8.43 -52.14
CA PHE A 581 -1.01 -7.06 -51.62
C PHE A 581 -0.35 -6.09 -52.60
N SER A 582 -0.67 -4.81 -52.47
CA SER A 582 0.07 -3.74 -53.14
C SER A 582 1.11 -3.17 -52.19
N TYR A 583 2.30 -2.83 -52.67
CA TYR A 583 3.38 -2.31 -51.84
C TYR A 583 4.01 -1.06 -52.46
N VAL A 584 4.67 -0.25 -51.63
CA VAL A 584 5.47 0.90 -52.06
C VAL A 584 6.67 1.09 -51.15
N GLY A 585 7.83 1.38 -51.74
CA GLY A 585 9.08 1.63 -51.03
C GLY A 585 10.30 1.57 -51.98
N PRO A 586 11.49 1.99 -51.54
CA PRO A 586 11.77 2.61 -50.25
C PRO A 586 11.17 4.02 -50.12
N VAL A 587 10.50 4.30 -49.00
CA VAL A 587 9.98 5.63 -48.62
C VAL A 587 10.85 6.17 -47.48
N MET A 588 11.43 7.36 -47.67
CA MET A 588 12.23 8.03 -46.64
C MET A 588 11.65 9.43 -46.38
N PRO A 589 10.78 9.61 -45.37
CA PRO A 589 10.28 10.93 -45.02
C PRO A 589 11.45 11.82 -44.58
N ILE A 590 11.45 13.08 -45.03
CA ILE A 590 12.39 14.11 -44.60
C ILE A 590 11.58 15.25 -44.02
N PHE A 591 11.90 15.65 -42.80
CA PHE A 591 11.15 16.68 -42.07
C PHE A 591 12.00 17.92 -41.86
N GLU A 592 11.32 19.06 -41.81
CA GLU A 592 11.90 20.33 -41.42
C GLU A 592 12.23 20.35 -39.92
N VAL A 593 12.94 21.38 -39.47
CA VAL A 593 13.05 21.67 -38.03
C VAL A 593 11.70 22.14 -37.49
N ASP A 594 11.45 21.92 -36.20
CA ASP A 594 10.22 22.34 -35.52
C ASP A 594 10.54 23.25 -34.32
N ASN A 595 9.52 23.88 -33.70
CA ASN A 595 9.67 24.75 -32.53
C ASN A 595 10.77 25.81 -32.70
N ILE A 596 10.75 26.55 -33.81
CA ILE A 596 11.73 27.60 -34.07
C ILE A 596 11.49 28.76 -33.10
N GLU A 597 12.49 29.04 -32.29
CA GLU A 597 12.55 30.15 -31.36
C GLU A 597 13.60 31.16 -31.82
N VAL A 598 13.28 32.44 -31.65
CA VAL A 598 14.13 33.55 -32.09
C VAL A 598 14.35 34.48 -30.91
N GLU A 599 15.57 34.48 -30.38
CA GLU A 599 16.01 35.42 -29.37
C GLU A 599 16.73 36.59 -30.05
N SER A 600 16.24 37.80 -29.79
CA SER A 600 16.82 39.01 -30.36
C SER A 600 17.71 39.69 -29.32
N GLY A 601 18.92 40.05 -29.72
CA GLY A 601 19.85 40.91 -28.98
C GLY A 601 20.04 42.26 -29.68
N SER A 602 21.00 43.07 -29.22
CA SER A 602 21.26 44.39 -29.81
C SER A 602 22.04 44.32 -31.12
N LYS A 603 22.97 43.36 -31.24
CA LYS A 603 23.80 43.12 -32.43
C LYS A 603 23.88 41.64 -32.81
N GLU A 604 22.97 40.85 -32.29
CA GLU A 604 22.91 39.42 -32.53
C GLU A 604 21.47 38.91 -32.52
N ILE A 605 21.24 37.80 -33.22
CA ILE A 605 20.01 37.01 -33.17
C ILE A 605 20.42 35.56 -32.95
N ILE A 606 19.84 34.92 -31.93
CA ILE A 606 20.02 33.50 -31.65
C ILE A 606 18.76 32.78 -32.11
N LEU A 607 18.95 31.77 -32.95
CA LEU A 607 17.90 30.87 -33.42
C LEU A 607 18.08 29.53 -32.72
N SER A 608 17.01 28.99 -32.18
CA SER A 608 16.95 27.63 -31.64
C SER A 608 15.78 26.87 -32.23
N TRP A 609 15.90 25.54 -32.33
CA TRP A 609 14.85 24.68 -32.85
C TRP A 609 14.98 23.25 -32.35
N SER A 610 13.89 22.49 -32.52
CA SER A 610 13.85 21.05 -32.36
C SER A 610 14.26 20.35 -33.65
N ILE A 611 15.24 19.44 -33.56
CA ILE A 611 15.80 18.73 -34.71
C ILE A 611 15.19 17.32 -34.86
N PRO A 612 14.83 16.87 -36.07
CA PRO A 612 14.48 15.47 -36.30
C PRO A 612 15.67 14.53 -36.06
N VAL A 613 15.42 13.38 -35.44
CA VAL A 613 16.45 12.46 -34.87
C VAL A 613 17.57 12.09 -35.84
N LYS A 614 17.28 11.92 -37.13
CA LYS A 614 18.27 11.46 -38.14
C LYS A 614 18.73 12.55 -39.10
N ALA A 615 18.46 13.81 -38.78
CA ALA A 615 19.04 14.92 -39.51
C ALA A 615 20.57 14.88 -39.40
N LYS A 616 21.24 15.04 -40.54
CA LYS A 616 22.71 15.06 -40.65
C LYS A 616 23.27 16.44 -40.33
N ALA A 617 22.60 17.48 -40.81
CA ALA A 617 23.04 18.87 -40.68
C ALA A 617 21.84 19.81 -40.87
N VAL A 618 22.01 21.06 -40.42
CA VAL A 618 21.11 22.16 -40.71
C VAL A 618 21.89 23.26 -41.41
N GLU A 619 21.27 23.90 -42.38
CA GLU A 619 21.82 25.02 -43.12
C GLU A 619 20.93 26.25 -42.96
N VAL A 620 21.52 27.39 -42.62
CA VAL A 620 20.78 28.64 -42.42
C VAL A 620 21.27 29.72 -43.37
N TRP A 621 20.31 30.34 -44.06
CA TRP A 621 20.53 31.52 -44.91
C TRP A 621 19.84 32.72 -44.28
N ARG A 622 20.51 33.88 -44.31
CA ARG A 622 20.02 35.15 -43.78
C ARG A 622 19.87 36.19 -44.89
N LYS A 623 18.80 36.98 -44.83
CA LYS A 623 18.59 38.14 -45.70
C LYS A 623 18.05 39.33 -44.89
N GLU A 624 18.63 40.51 -45.10
CA GLU A 624 18.19 41.72 -44.40
C GLU A 624 16.81 42.16 -44.92
N GLY A 625 15.89 42.47 -44.01
CA GLY A 625 14.55 43.03 -44.29
C GLY A 625 13.54 42.08 -44.95
N MET A 626 13.97 40.94 -45.50
CA MET A 626 13.12 40.00 -46.24
C MET A 626 13.45 38.55 -45.90
N LEU A 627 12.51 37.63 -46.12
CA LEU A 627 12.76 36.19 -46.03
C LEU A 627 13.58 35.71 -47.24
N PRO A 628 14.59 34.85 -47.05
CA PRO A 628 15.17 34.07 -48.13
C PRO A 628 14.10 33.15 -48.75
N SER A 629 14.05 33.10 -50.09
CA SER A 629 13.07 32.31 -50.83
C SER A 629 13.51 30.88 -51.15
N LYS A 630 14.83 30.62 -51.14
CA LYS A 630 15.46 29.32 -51.45
C LYS A 630 16.91 29.28 -50.97
N GLU A 631 17.50 28.09 -50.99
CA GLU A 631 18.94 27.90 -50.83
C GLU A 631 19.71 28.81 -51.81
N GLY A 632 20.70 29.57 -51.31
CA GLY A 632 21.44 30.56 -52.10
C GLY A 632 20.93 32.00 -52.01
N ASP A 633 19.72 32.26 -51.51
CA ASP A 633 19.13 33.60 -51.46
C ASP A 633 19.51 34.37 -50.19
N GLY A 634 20.72 34.93 -50.15
CA GLY A 634 21.20 35.74 -49.04
C GLY A 634 22.61 35.36 -48.61
N THR A 635 22.92 35.54 -47.32
CA THR A 635 24.20 35.16 -46.72
C THR A 635 24.04 33.85 -45.94
N LYS A 636 24.84 32.82 -46.28
CA LYS A 636 24.89 31.58 -45.51
C LYS A 636 25.63 31.79 -44.18
N LEU A 637 25.04 31.36 -43.08
CA LEU A 637 25.69 31.38 -41.77
C LEU A 637 26.72 30.23 -41.68
N ARG A 638 27.84 30.48 -41.01
CA ARG A 638 28.96 29.52 -40.93
C ARG A 638 28.85 28.61 -39.71
N ASP A 639 28.46 29.16 -38.56
CA ASP A 639 28.44 28.46 -37.27
C ASP A 639 27.02 27.99 -36.91
N VAL A 640 26.46 27.10 -37.74
CA VAL A 640 25.15 26.49 -37.53
C VAL A 640 25.32 25.11 -36.89
N SER A 641 24.72 24.93 -35.71
CA SER A 641 24.64 23.63 -35.04
C SER A 641 23.37 22.87 -35.44
N LEU A 642 23.23 21.63 -34.99
CA LEU A 642 21.99 20.87 -35.18
C LEU A 642 20.79 21.46 -34.45
N PHE A 643 20.99 22.24 -33.39
CA PHE A 643 19.94 22.72 -32.48
C PHE A 643 19.67 24.22 -32.58
N GLY A 644 20.48 24.93 -33.36
CA GLY A 644 20.40 26.39 -33.43
C GLY A 644 21.56 27.02 -34.19
N ALA A 645 21.43 28.32 -34.41
CA ALA A 645 22.45 29.17 -35.02
C ALA A 645 22.53 30.51 -34.29
N GLU A 646 23.74 31.05 -34.19
CA GLU A 646 23.98 32.36 -33.60
C GLU A 646 24.48 33.31 -34.69
N ASP A 647 23.70 34.37 -34.96
CA ASP A 647 24.00 35.35 -35.99
C ASP A 647 24.46 36.67 -35.35
N LYS A 648 25.77 36.96 -35.44
CA LYS A 648 26.42 38.11 -34.80
C LYS A 648 26.78 39.21 -35.81
N GLY A 649 27.05 40.39 -35.27
CA GLY A 649 27.50 41.55 -36.06
C GLY A 649 26.36 42.25 -36.81
N LEU A 650 25.14 42.09 -36.29
CA LEU A 650 23.94 42.70 -36.85
C LEU A 650 23.84 44.18 -36.43
N ILE A 651 23.09 44.95 -37.23
CA ILE A 651 22.82 46.37 -36.95
C ILE A 651 21.61 46.44 -36.03
N ASP A 652 21.66 47.29 -35.01
CA ASP A 652 20.58 47.46 -34.03
C ASP A 652 19.30 48.04 -34.67
N GLY A 653 18.13 47.57 -34.22
CA GLY A 653 16.83 48.01 -34.72
C GLY A 653 16.41 47.48 -36.09
N LYS A 654 17.22 46.65 -36.76
CA LYS A 654 16.94 46.06 -38.08
C LYS A 654 16.28 44.69 -38.02
N ASN A 655 15.50 44.38 -39.05
CA ASN A 655 14.85 43.08 -39.23
C ASN A 655 15.67 42.18 -40.17
N TYR A 656 15.76 40.89 -39.86
CA TYR A 656 16.48 39.88 -40.62
C TYR A 656 15.58 38.65 -40.81
N GLY A 657 15.45 38.19 -42.04
CA GLY A 657 14.77 36.93 -42.37
C GLY A 657 15.76 35.79 -42.49
N TYR A 658 15.33 34.60 -42.07
CA TYR A 658 16.13 33.38 -42.07
C TYR A 658 15.39 32.25 -42.81
N LEU A 659 16.14 31.40 -43.51
CA LEU A 659 15.68 30.13 -44.08
C LEU A 659 16.53 29.01 -43.51
N ILE A 660 15.88 28.06 -42.86
CA ILE A 660 16.49 26.94 -42.15
C ILE A 660 16.17 25.65 -42.92
N ILE A 661 17.20 24.98 -43.44
CA ILE A 661 17.09 23.79 -44.30
C ILE A 661 17.69 22.59 -43.58
N THR A 662 16.92 21.50 -43.45
CA THR A 662 17.40 20.26 -42.84
C THR A 662 17.98 19.33 -43.90
N LYS A 663 19.13 18.72 -43.61
CA LYS A 663 19.82 17.80 -44.52
C LYS A 663 19.86 16.38 -43.97
N TYR A 664 19.65 15.40 -44.83
CA TYR A 664 19.65 13.96 -44.54
C TYR A 664 20.60 13.21 -45.47
N ARG A 665 20.86 11.92 -45.18
CA ARG A 665 21.54 11.00 -46.10
C ARG A 665 20.57 9.90 -46.54
N ASP A 666 20.52 9.64 -47.83
CA ASP A 666 19.76 8.52 -48.38
C ASP A 666 20.49 7.16 -48.22
N ILE A 667 19.86 6.09 -48.68
CA ILE A 667 20.42 4.73 -48.62
C ILE A 667 21.74 4.56 -49.40
N LYS A 668 22.01 5.44 -50.37
CA LYS A 668 23.23 5.47 -51.19
C LYS A 668 24.28 6.44 -50.62
N GLY A 669 23.99 7.08 -49.48
CA GLY A 669 24.84 8.08 -48.85
C GLY A 669 24.77 9.48 -49.49
N LYS A 670 23.89 9.71 -50.46
CA LYS A 670 23.68 11.00 -51.10
C LYS A 670 22.94 11.95 -50.15
N GLU A 671 23.34 13.21 -50.13
CA GLU A 671 22.68 14.24 -49.33
C GLU A 671 21.35 14.66 -49.96
N ILE A 672 20.31 14.73 -49.14
CA ILE A 672 18.97 15.21 -49.50
C ILE A 672 18.62 16.36 -48.58
N ALA A 673 18.13 17.45 -49.14
CA ALA A 673 17.71 18.65 -48.41
C ALA A 673 16.18 18.80 -48.44
N THR A 674 15.62 19.34 -47.36
CA THR A 674 14.22 19.77 -47.30
C THR A 674 14.03 21.10 -48.06
N LYS A 675 12.79 21.62 -48.12
CA LYS A 675 12.53 22.91 -48.79
C LYS A 675 12.96 24.10 -47.92
N GLY A 676 12.96 23.89 -46.61
CA GLY A 676 13.34 24.84 -45.58
C GLY A 676 12.15 25.62 -45.02
N VAL A 677 12.26 25.98 -43.74
CA VAL A 677 11.28 26.81 -43.01
C VAL A 677 11.87 28.20 -42.79
N THR A 678 11.02 29.22 -42.86
CA THR A 678 11.44 30.62 -42.74
C THR A 678 10.95 31.25 -41.44
N CYS A 679 11.75 32.18 -40.89
CA CYS A 679 11.38 32.99 -39.73
C CYS A 679 12.03 34.38 -39.79
N PHE A 680 11.57 35.30 -38.94
CA PHE A 680 12.14 36.64 -38.79
C PHE A 680 12.72 36.85 -37.39
N GLY A 681 13.78 37.62 -37.29
CA GLY A 681 14.29 38.19 -36.04
C GLY A 681 14.63 39.66 -36.20
N LYS A 682 14.36 40.46 -35.16
CA LYS A 682 14.61 41.91 -35.18
C LYS A 682 15.53 42.30 -34.03
N THR A 683 16.71 42.84 -34.35
CA THR A 683 17.63 43.35 -33.33
C THR A 683 17.00 44.50 -32.55
N ILE A 684 17.32 44.58 -31.26
CA ILE A 684 16.71 45.51 -30.32
C ILE A 684 17.63 46.70 -30.10
N LYS A 685 17.05 47.90 -29.96
CA LYS A 685 17.77 49.03 -29.41
C LYS A 685 17.67 49.00 -27.87
N PRO A 686 18.77 48.90 -27.11
CA PRO A 686 18.72 48.79 -25.65
C PRO A 686 18.01 50.00 -25.00
N PRO A 687 17.10 49.79 -24.02
CA PRO A 687 16.58 50.87 -23.18
C PRO A 687 17.69 51.53 -22.34
N GLU A 688 17.51 52.80 -21.99
CA GLU A 688 18.43 53.54 -21.11
C GLU A 688 18.35 53.04 -19.65
N THR A 689 19.44 53.13 -18.89
CA THR A 689 19.50 52.72 -17.47
C THR A 689 19.08 53.85 -16.53
N ILE A 690 18.59 53.48 -15.32
CA ILE A 690 18.27 54.43 -14.25
C ILE A 690 19.50 54.66 -13.39
N ASP A 691 19.95 55.91 -13.35
CA ASP A 691 21.13 56.31 -12.56
C ASP A 691 20.73 57.19 -11.36
N ASN A 692 21.64 57.27 -10.37
CA ASN A 692 21.53 58.16 -9.20
C ASN A 692 20.30 57.91 -8.29
N ILE A 693 20.04 56.64 -7.96
CA ILE A 693 19.01 56.29 -6.97
C ILE A 693 19.44 56.73 -5.57
N LYS A 694 18.52 57.41 -4.87
CA LYS A 694 18.64 57.78 -3.46
C LYS A 694 17.67 56.94 -2.64
N LEU A 695 18.16 56.38 -1.53
CA LEU A 695 17.39 55.58 -0.59
C LEU A 695 17.29 56.32 0.74
N SER A 696 16.08 56.46 1.29
CA SER A 696 15.84 57.04 2.62
C SER A 696 14.66 56.36 3.30
N ILE A 697 14.63 56.32 4.63
CA ILE A 697 13.53 55.70 5.39
C ILE A 697 12.64 56.80 5.98
N SER A 698 11.33 56.65 5.83
CA SER A 698 10.32 57.57 6.34
C SER A 698 10.07 57.36 7.85
N LYS A 699 9.36 58.30 8.48
CA LYS A 699 9.00 58.23 9.91
C LYS A 699 8.06 57.06 10.25
N GLU A 700 7.40 56.46 9.26
CA GLU A 700 6.47 55.34 9.39
C GLU A 700 7.10 53.99 9.00
N HIS A 701 8.44 53.90 8.98
CA HIS A 701 9.20 52.69 8.58
C HIS A 701 9.07 52.29 7.10
N ASN A 702 8.69 53.21 6.21
CA ASN A 702 8.64 52.93 4.77
C ASN A 702 9.96 53.34 4.09
N LEU A 703 10.43 52.57 3.12
CA LEU A 703 11.59 52.93 2.30
C LEU A 703 11.15 53.78 1.11
N LYS A 704 11.67 55.01 1.05
CA LYS A 704 11.55 55.90 -0.08
C LYS A 704 12.73 55.69 -1.04
N VAL A 705 12.40 55.45 -2.31
CA VAL A 705 13.34 55.30 -3.42
C VAL A 705 13.11 56.45 -4.40
N GLU A 706 14.14 57.26 -4.68
CA GLU A 706 14.04 58.43 -5.55
C GLU A 706 15.11 58.39 -6.65
N TRP A 707 14.77 58.84 -7.86
CA TRP A 707 15.70 58.95 -8.98
C TRP A 707 15.52 60.26 -9.75
N LYS A 708 16.61 60.77 -10.35
CA LYS A 708 16.68 62.16 -10.85
C LYS A 708 15.97 62.37 -12.19
N ARG A 709 16.11 61.44 -13.14
CA ARG A 709 15.56 61.55 -14.50
C ARG A 709 14.12 61.05 -14.54
N LYS A 710 13.21 61.71 -15.25
CA LYS A 710 11.79 61.34 -15.31
C LYS A 710 11.31 60.92 -16.70
N ASP A 711 12.07 61.23 -17.74
CA ASP A 711 11.75 61.05 -19.16
C ASP A 711 12.44 59.82 -19.79
N TYR A 712 12.19 58.63 -19.24
CA TYR A 712 12.71 57.39 -19.83
C TYR A 712 11.86 56.95 -21.02
N LYS A 713 12.51 56.51 -22.11
CA LYS A 713 11.85 55.80 -23.21
C LYS A 713 11.53 54.36 -22.78
N GLY A 714 10.43 54.18 -22.06
CA GLY A 714 10.00 52.88 -21.53
C GLY A 714 9.27 52.99 -20.19
N LYS A 715 8.93 51.85 -19.61
CA LYS A 715 8.37 51.76 -18.25
C LYS A 715 9.48 51.49 -17.24
N VAL A 716 9.56 52.33 -16.21
CA VAL A 716 10.43 52.13 -15.04
C VAL A 716 9.79 51.10 -14.10
N HIS A 717 10.62 50.19 -13.58
CA HIS A 717 10.27 49.26 -12.52
C HIS A 717 11.35 49.32 -11.43
N ILE A 718 10.92 49.23 -10.18
CA ILE A 718 11.81 49.11 -9.02
C ILE A 718 11.45 47.79 -8.33
N PHE A 719 12.39 46.86 -8.27
CA PHE A 719 12.26 45.60 -7.55
C PHE A 719 13.03 45.65 -6.24
N TYR A 720 12.60 44.88 -5.24
CA TYR A 720 13.26 44.83 -3.94
C TYR A 720 13.29 43.43 -3.32
N SER A 721 14.35 43.14 -2.58
CA SER A 721 14.62 41.82 -2.02
C SER A 721 15.51 41.91 -0.78
N SER A 722 15.43 40.91 0.10
CA SER A 722 16.39 40.72 1.20
C SER A 722 17.71 40.05 0.75
N ASN A 723 17.77 39.59 -0.51
CA ASN A 723 18.95 38.99 -1.15
C ASN A 723 19.36 39.76 -2.42
N PRO A 724 20.66 39.78 -2.79
CA PRO A 724 21.13 40.35 -4.05
C PRO A 724 20.49 39.66 -5.27
N PHE A 725 20.25 40.41 -6.35
CA PHE A 725 19.63 39.89 -7.57
C PHE A 725 20.64 39.23 -8.54
N GLY A 726 21.93 39.57 -8.43
CA GLY A 726 23.00 38.93 -9.21
C GLY A 726 23.03 39.29 -10.70
N PHE A 727 22.44 40.43 -11.08
CA PHE A 727 22.50 40.96 -12.45
C PHE A 727 23.58 42.03 -12.61
N GLU A 728 24.11 42.16 -13.82
CA GLU A 728 25.05 43.23 -14.17
C GLU A 728 24.33 44.47 -14.70
N GLU A 729 24.89 45.65 -14.42
CA GLU A 729 24.39 46.91 -14.97
C GLU A 729 24.49 46.91 -16.51
N GLY A 730 23.39 47.28 -17.18
CA GLY A 730 23.27 47.24 -18.64
C GLY A 730 22.84 45.89 -19.22
N GLN A 731 22.67 44.85 -18.39
CA GLN A 731 22.21 43.54 -18.85
C GLN A 731 20.79 43.62 -19.42
N LEU A 732 20.56 42.98 -20.58
CA LEU A 732 19.25 42.89 -21.22
C LEU A 732 18.52 41.62 -20.82
N LEU A 733 17.27 41.75 -20.37
CA LEU A 733 16.38 40.66 -19.99
C LEU A 733 15.10 40.69 -20.82
N GLN A 734 14.54 39.52 -21.09
CA GLN A 734 13.17 39.44 -21.59
C GLN A 734 12.18 39.81 -20.47
N LYS A 735 11.09 40.48 -20.85
CA LYS A 735 10.05 40.93 -19.92
C LYS A 735 9.43 39.78 -19.10
N ASN A 736 9.34 38.58 -19.66
CA ASN A 736 8.84 37.41 -18.92
C ASN A 736 9.73 37.04 -17.73
N LYS A 737 11.05 37.21 -17.85
CA LYS A 737 11.98 36.97 -16.73
C LYS A 737 11.81 38.01 -15.61
N LEU A 738 11.39 39.24 -15.95
CA LEU A 738 11.09 40.26 -14.93
C LEU A 738 9.90 39.90 -14.05
N ASN A 739 8.90 39.19 -14.57
CA ASN A 739 7.72 38.79 -13.79
C ASN A 739 8.07 37.79 -12.69
N ASN A 740 9.22 37.11 -12.81
CA ASN A 740 9.69 36.14 -11.84
C ASN A 740 10.56 36.77 -10.74
N LEU A 741 10.87 38.08 -10.83
CA LEU A 741 11.61 38.79 -9.79
C LEU A 741 10.72 39.08 -8.59
N ALA A 742 11.25 38.84 -7.39
CA ALA A 742 10.54 39.06 -6.14
C ALA A 742 10.27 40.56 -5.92
N ASN A 743 9.09 40.84 -5.36
CA ASN A 743 8.56 42.12 -4.90
C ASN A 743 8.84 43.35 -5.77
N LYS A 744 7.77 43.88 -6.37
CA LYS A 744 7.83 45.08 -7.21
C LYS A 744 7.20 46.26 -6.48
N ALA A 745 7.95 47.36 -6.37
CA ALA A 745 7.45 48.59 -5.76
C ALA A 745 6.38 49.25 -6.64
N LEU A 746 5.35 49.82 -6.00
CA LEU A 746 4.31 50.57 -6.70
C LEU A 746 4.77 52.02 -6.90
N ILE A 747 5.03 52.38 -8.16
CA ILE A 747 5.40 53.74 -8.55
C ILE A 747 4.11 54.53 -8.80
N LYS A 748 3.80 55.48 -7.91
CA LYS A 748 2.63 56.37 -8.04
C LYS A 748 2.99 57.73 -8.67
N ASN A 749 4.23 58.19 -8.45
CA ASN A 749 4.73 59.48 -8.90
C ASN A 749 5.96 59.29 -9.79
N GLU A 750 6.12 60.11 -10.82
CA GLU A 750 7.34 60.06 -11.65
C GLU A 750 8.56 60.54 -10.86
N GLY A 751 9.56 59.65 -10.73
CA GLY A 751 10.83 59.95 -10.04
C GLY A 751 10.92 59.42 -8.60
N GLU A 752 9.86 58.82 -8.05
CA GLU A 752 9.89 58.26 -6.70
C GLU A 752 8.91 57.09 -6.48
N CYS A 753 9.22 56.21 -5.54
CA CYS A 753 8.27 55.27 -4.98
C CYS A 753 8.52 55.02 -3.50
N GLU A 754 7.49 54.51 -2.81
CA GLU A 754 7.55 54.15 -1.40
C GLU A 754 7.21 52.66 -1.24
N ILE A 755 8.06 51.94 -0.51
CA ILE A 755 7.89 50.53 -0.17
C ILE A 755 7.53 50.47 1.32
N LYS A 756 6.38 49.88 1.64
CA LYS A 756 5.83 49.83 3.00
C LYS A 756 6.22 48.55 3.72
N ASP A 757 6.12 48.58 5.05
CA ASP A 757 6.22 47.41 5.94
C ASP A 757 7.50 46.59 5.71
N ILE A 758 8.64 47.27 5.68
CA ILE A 758 9.92 46.59 5.44
C ILE A 758 10.51 46.04 6.73
N ASP A 759 10.84 44.77 6.71
CA ASP A 759 11.52 44.09 7.79
C ASP A 759 12.93 44.63 8.03
N ALA A 760 13.39 44.52 9.28
CA ALA A 760 14.77 44.79 9.61
C ALA A 760 15.73 43.83 8.87
N GLY A 761 16.87 44.34 8.42
CA GLY A 761 17.80 43.63 7.54
C GLY A 761 18.38 44.49 6.43
N THR A 762 19.13 43.88 5.51
CA THR A 762 19.62 44.55 4.30
C THR A 762 18.63 44.34 3.16
N ILE A 763 18.26 45.43 2.51
CA ILE A 763 17.27 45.47 1.44
C ILE A 763 17.96 45.94 0.18
N PHE A 764 17.95 45.09 -0.84
CA PHE A 764 18.49 45.33 -2.17
C PHE A 764 17.40 45.90 -3.07
N ILE A 765 17.74 46.92 -3.85
CA ILE A 765 16.88 47.65 -4.76
C ILE A 765 17.45 47.53 -6.17
N LEU A 766 16.67 46.95 -7.08
CA LEU A 766 17.04 46.75 -8.47
C LEU A 766 16.18 47.62 -9.39
N PRO A 767 16.74 48.66 -10.00
CA PRO A 767 16.04 49.46 -10.99
C PRO A 767 16.09 48.84 -12.38
N VAL A 768 14.99 48.92 -13.12
CA VAL A 768 14.86 48.32 -14.44
C VAL A 768 14.04 49.23 -15.36
N VAL A 769 14.48 49.41 -16.60
CA VAL A 769 13.70 50.09 -17.65
C VAL A 769 13.29 49.10 -18.71
N SER A 770 11.98 48.95 -18.96
CA SER A 770 11.47 48.04 -19.99
C SER A 770 10.84 48.78 -21.16
N GLU A 771 11.16 48.36 -22.38
CA GLU A 771 10.52 48.81 -23.62
C GLU A 771 10.16 47.58 -24.47
N GLY A 772 8.89 47.48 -24.89
CA GLY A 772 8.39 46.29 -25.59
C GLY A 772 8.53 45.01 -24.75
N ASN A 773 9.23 43.99 -25.29
CA ASN A 773 9.51 42.72 -24.62
C ASN A 773 10.90 42.66 -23.95
N THR A 774 11.61 43.78 -23.91
CA THR A 774 12.99 43.85 -23.42
C THR A 774 13.09 44.77 -22.21
N ALA A 775 14.01 44.46 -21.32
CA ALA A 775 14.29 45.23 -20.11
C ALA A 775 15.79 45.39 -19.92
N CYS A 776 16.22 46.59 -19.57
CA CYS A 776 17.61 46.91 -19.25
C CYS A 776 17.75 47.03 -17.73
N ILE A 777 18.70 46.30 -17.17
CA ILE A 777 19.03 46.33 -15.74
C ILE A 777 19.86 47.57 -15.44
N GLY A 778 19.42 48.37 -14.46
CA GLY A 778 20.23 49.45 -13.88
C GLY A 778 21.02 48.99 -12.66
N ARG A 779 21.82 49.89 -12.10
CA ARG A 779 22.71 49.59 -10.97
C ARG A 779 21.95 49.24 -9.69
N GLU A 780 22.24 48.06 -9.13
CA GLU A 780 21.70 47.63 -7.83
C GLU A 780 22.21 48.51 -6.68
N GLN A 781 21.32 48.83 -5.74
CA GLN A 781 21.60 49.61 -4.53
C GLN A 781 21.09 48.89 -3.28
N HIS A 782 21.57 49.23 -2.09
CA HIS A 782 21.07 48.62 -0.85
C HIS A 782 21.03 49.59 0.34
N ILE A 783 20.19 49.25 1.32
CA ILE A 783 20.07 49.95 2.62
C ILE A 783 19.91 48.92 3.74
N SER A 784 20.43 49.21 4.95
CA SER A 784 20.34 48.31 6.11
C SER A 784 19.53 48.94 7.24
N ILE A 785 18.53 48.19 7.73
CA ILE A 785 17.62 48.54 8.82
C ILE A 785 17.96 47.69 10.06
N LEU A 786 18.09 48.30 11.23
CA LEU A 786 18.46 47.61 12.48
C LEU A 786 17.24 47.01 13.19
N ASN A 787 17.42 45.84 13.83
CA ASN A 787 16.39 45.21 14.67
C ASN A 787 16.08 46.04 15.92
N GLU A 788 14.83 46.05 16.37
CA GLU A 788 14.39 46.71 17.61
C GLU A 788 14.34 45.75 18.81
N VAL A 789 14.40 46.28 20.03
CA VAL A 789 14.20 45.48 21.26
C VAL A 789 12.79 44.90 21.31
N GLU A 790 12.67 43.65 21.75
CA GLU A 790 11.39 42.94 21.82
C GLU A 790 10.83 42.94 23.24
N LYS A 791 9.50 42.83 23.40
CA LYS A 791 8.82 42.66 24.71
C LYS A 791 9.23 43.69 25.77
N LEU A 792 9.30 44.96 25.37
CA LEU A 792 9.61 46.05 26.30
C LEU A 792 8.47 46.22 27.32
N THR A 793 8.76 45.95 28.60
CA THR A 793 7.86 46.08 29.74
C THR A 793 8.57 46.78 30.88
N GLY A 794 7.81 47.32 31.83
CA GLY A 794 8.43 47.69 33.10
C GLY A 794 7.45 47.71 34.25
N TYR A 795 8.01 47.79 35.45
CA TYR A 795 7.28 47.69 36.70
C TYR A 795 8.03 48.42 37.82
N ILE A 796 7.32 48.73 38.90
CA ILE A 796 7.89 49.36 40.09
C ILE A 796 7.87 48.35 41.24
N PHE A 797 9.03 48.13 41.87
CA PHE A 797 9.17 47.26 43.03
C PHE A 797 10.22 47.84 43.97
N ASP A 798 9.94 47.82 45.28
CA ASP A 798 10.85 48.33 46.33
C ASP A 798 11.44 49.73 46.02
N LYS A 799 10.57 50.68 45.64
CA LYS A 799 10.95 52.07 45.27
C LYS A 799 11.92 52.20 44.08
N LYS A 800 12.13 51.14 43.30
CA LYS A 800 12.91 51.13 42.05
C LYS A 800 12.01 50.81 40.86
N LEU A 801 12.34 51.38 39.70
CA LEU A 801 11.67 51.07 38.43
C LEU A 801 12.58 50.15 37.62
N TYR A 802 12.01 49.06 37.15
CA TYR A 802 12.66 48.06 36.32
C TYR A 802 12.06 48.11 34.93
N LEU A 803 12.90 48.30 33.92
CA LEU A 803 12.53 48.21 32.51
C LEU A 803 13.20 46.96 31.93
N GLN A 804 12.40 46.07 31.36
CA GLN A 804 12.83 44.80 30.82
C GLN A 804 12.47 44.69 29.33
N TRP A 805 13.37 44.11 28.55
CA TRP A 805 13.15 43.74 27.16
C TRP A 805 13.96 42.50 26.83
N ARG A 806 13.68 41.93 25.67
CA ARG A 806 14.48 40.90 25.03
C ARG A 806 15.42 41.54 24.03
N TRP A 807 16.70 41.19 24.16
CA TRP A 807 17.77 41.76 23.37
C TRP A 807 17.76 41.25 21.91
N PRO A 808 17.91 42.12 20.90
CA PRO A 808 17.98 41.70 19.49
C PRO A 808 19.31 41.02 19.17
N ALA A 809 19.28 40.03 18.27
CA ALA A 809 20.50 39.33 17.86
C ALA A 809 21.51 40.30 17.20
N GLY A 810 22.79 40.19 17.58
CA GLY A 810 23.89 40.96 16.99
C GLY A 810 24.01 42.41 17.45
N ILE A 811 23.18 42.84 18.41
CA ILE A 811 23.27 44.15 19.05
C ILE A 811 24.02 43.97 20.37
N GLU A 812 24.99 44.85 20.68
CA GLU A 812 25.75 44.80 21.93
C GLU A 812 25.36 45.92 22.90
N LYS A 813 24.71 46.96 22.38
CA LYS A 813 24.32 48.16 23.12
C LYS A 813 22.92 48.63 22.73
N VAL A 814 22.20 49.20 23.67
CA VAL A 814 20.97 49.96 23.41
C VAL A 814 21.06 51.33 24.05
N LEU A 815 20.33 52.30 23.50
CA LEU A 815 20.16 53.63 24.06
C LEU A 815 18.73 53.77 24.60
N VAL A 816 18.59 54.06 25.87
CA VAL A 816 17.29 54.31 26.53
C VAL A 816 17.09 55.81 26.64
N GLY A 817 16.10 56.34 25.92
CA GLY A 817 15.62 57.71 26.06
C GLY A 817 14.48 57.78 27.07
N LEU A 818 14.57 58.69 28.04
CA LEU A 818 13.57 58.96 29.07
C LEU A 818 13.07 60.41 28.99
N LYS A 819 11.76 60.59 28.97
CA LYS A 819 11.05 61.86 29.13
C LYS A 819 9.95 61.75 30.19
N PHE A 820 9.42 62.90 30.61
CA PHE A 820 8.31 63.00 31.56
C PHE A 820 7.03 63.62 30.97
N ASN A 821 7.07 64.02 29.69
CA ASN A 821 6.01 64.76 29.00
C ASN A 821 5.74 64.23 27.57
N GLY A 822 5.74 62.90 27.39
CA GLY A 822 5.57 62.23 26.10
C GLY A 822 6.80 61.44 25.66
N TYR A 823 6.72 60.70 24.54
CA TYR A 823 7.85 59.95 23.99
C TYR A 823 8.85 60.88 23.28
N CYS A 824 10.09 60.43 23.10
CA CYS A 824 11.08 61.19 22.34
C CYS A 824 10.80 61.14 20.82
N ASP A 825 11.15 62.22 20.13
CA ASP A 825 10.95 62.38 18.68
C ASP A 825 12.06 61.74 17.81
N GLY A 826 13.07 61.15 18.45
CA GLY A 826 14.20 60.49 17.80
C GLY A 826 15.45 60.55 18.65
N ILE A 827 16.63 60.30 18.07
CA ILE A 827 17.92 60.27 18.78
C ILE A 827 18.49 61.65 19.10
N ASN A 828 17.98 62.70 18.45
CA ASN A 828 18.47 64.07 18.55
C ASN A 828 17.55 64.97 19.40
N ASP A 829 16.60 64.40 20.15
CA ASP A 829 15.68 65.16 21.00
C ASP A 829 16.42 65.67 22.25
N LYS A 830 16.64 66.99 22.30
CA LYS A 830 17.41 67.65 23.36
C LYS A 830 16.73 67.62 24.74
N GLU A 831 15.43 67.38 24.80
CA GLU A 831 14.67 67.31 26.05
C GLU A 831 14.63 65.89 26.63
N THR A 832 15.25 64.92 25.95
CA THR A 832 15.28 63.51 26.37
C THR A 832 16.55 63.22 27.15
N LEU A 833 16.38 62.55 28.29
CA LEU A 833 17.50 61.99 29.05
C LEU A 833 17.89 60.65 28.43
N TYR A 834 19.05 60.57 27.78
CA TYR A 834 19.54 59.32 27.21
C TYR A 834 20.54 58.64 28.12
N ARG A 835 20.41 57.32 28.23
CA ARG A 835 21.40 56.45 28.85
C ARG A 835 21.69 55.25 27.96
N GLU A 836 22.96 55.08 27.61
CA GLU A 836 23.43 53.88 26.91
C GLU A 836 23.61 52.75 27.93
N ILE A 837 23.21 51.55 27.56
CA ILE A 837 23.41 50.34 28.37
C ILE A 837 23.93 49.21 27.48
N SER A 838 24.95 48.52 27.96
CA SER A 838 25.50 47.33 27.28
C SER A 838 24.69 46.07 27.63
N LEU A 839 24.76 45.06 26.78
CA LEU A 839 24.15 43.75 27.05
C LEU A 839 24.67 43.14 28.37
N GLU A 840 25.96 43.32 28.65
CA GLU A 840 26.59 42.85 29.89
C GLU A 840 26.01 43.55 31.13
N GLU A 841 25.91 44.88 31.12
CA GLU A 841 25.34 45.67 32.22
C GLU A 841 23.86 45.32 32.47
N TYR A 842 23.09 45.10 31.41
CA TYR A 842 21.70 44.71 31.49
C TYR A 842 21.53 43.29 32.06
N ASN A 843 22.35 42.33 31.62
CA ASN A 843 22.30 40.95 32.10
C ASN A 843 22.67 40.83 33.59
N ASN A 844 23.62 41.63 34.07
CA ASN A 844 24.00 41.64 35.48
C ASN A 844 22.86 42.07 36.41
N ASN A 845 21.98 42.97 35.96
CA ASN A 845 20.86 43.49 36.74
C ASN A 845 19.50 42.87 36.37
N ALA A 846 19.48 42.00 35.34
CA ALA A 846 18.28 41.43 34.71
C ALA A 846 17.22 42.44 34.23
N ALA A 847 17.58 43.74 34.18
CA ALA A 847 16.72 44.87 33.82
C ALA A 847 17.56 46.15 33.72
N PHE A 848 17.00 47.19 33.09
CA PHE A 848 17.44 48.57 33.27
C PHE A 848 16.74 49.17 34.49
N VAL A 849 17.53 49.63 35.47
CA VAL A 849 17.02 50.05 36.78
C VAL A 849 17.16 51.55 36.96
N ILE A 850 16.07 52.20 37.37
CA ILE A 850 16.08 53.58 37.87
C ILE A 850 15.82 53.55 39.38
N GLU A 851 16.76 54.11 40.12
CA GLU A 851 16.66 54.33 41.56
C GLU A 851 16.12 55.74 41.86
N ASN A 852 15.54 55.94 43.04
CA ASN A 852 15.00 57.22 43.51
C ASN A 852 13.83 57.77 42.68
N LEU A 853 12.74 57.01 42.63
CA LEU A 853 11.54 57.40 41.87
C LEU A 853 10.87 58.65 42.44
N GLN A 854 10.61 59.61 41.56
CA GLN A 854 9.73 60.74 41.82
C GLN A 854 8.28 60.39 41.45
N TYR A 855 7.32 61.10 42.05
CA TYR A 855 5.90 60.91 41.80
C TYR A 855 5.44 61.56 40.48
N LYS A 856 5.63 60.85 39.35
CA LYS A 856 5.28 61.33 37.99
C LYS A 856 5.20 60.18 36.98
N GLU A 857 4.85 60.51 35.74
CA GLU A 857 4.88 59.58 34.60
C GLU A 857 6.26 59.58 33.91
N TYR A 858 6.68 58.41 33.44
CA TYR A 858 7.94 58.12 32.77
C TYR A 858 7.64 57.55 31.38
N PHE A 859 8.21 58.15 30.35
CA PHE A 859 8.08 57.74 28.95
C PHE A 859 9.44 57.28 28.43
N PHE A 860 9.56 55.99 28.15
CA PHE A 860 10.78 55.36 27.66
C PHE A 860 10.70 55.09 26.17
N THR A 861 11.80 55.32 25.46
CA THR A 861 12.03 54.83 24.09
C THR A 861 13.39 54.16 24.03
N VAL A 862 13.45 52.90 23.62
CA VAL A 862 14.66 52.07 23.62
C VAL A 862 15.12 51.79 22.19
N PHE A 863 16.28 52.33 21.84
CA PHE A 863 16.90 52.21 20.51
C PHE A 863 18.00 51.14 20.52
N SER A 864 18.01 50.24 19.54
CA SER A 864 19.17 49.39 19.31
C SER A 864 20.31 50.20 18.71
N VAL A 865 21.54 49.96 19.17
CA VAL A 865 22.72 50.67 18.70
C VAL A 865 23.65 49.71 17.98
N TYR A 866 23.98 50.05 16.73
CA TYR A 866 25.05 49.40 15.98
C TYR A 866 26.20 50.39 15.82
N GLU A 867 27.33 50.09 16.46
CA GLU A 867 28.49 50.97 16.52
C GLU A 867 29.73 50.23 16.03
N THR A 868 30.44 50.84 15.10
CA THR A 868 31.75 50.42 14.58
C THR A 868 32.73 51.59 14.74
N SER A 869 34.01 51.38 14.46
CA SER A 869 35.03 52.44 14.55
C SER A 869 34.78 53.66 13.64
N TYR A 870 33.87 53.55 12.66
CA TYR A 870 33.61 54.60 11.67
C TYR A 870 32.16 55.07 11.62
N ILE A 871 31.21 54.26 12.11
CA ILE A 871 29.78 54.49 11.93
C ILE A 871 29.03 54.07 13.20
N LYS A 872 28.15 54.96 13.67
CA LYS A 872 27.15 54.67 14.71
C LYS A 872 25.75 54.84 14.12
N ARG A 873 24.91 53.82 14.24
CA ARG A 873 23.52 53.79 13.77
C ARG A 873 22.57 53.36 14.88
N TYR A 874 21.32 53.79 14.77
CA TYR A 874 20.27 53.56 15.74
C TYR A 874 19.04 52.97 15.05
N SER A 875 18.28 52.11 15.74
CA SER A 875 16.93 51.71 15.31
C SER A 875 15.92 52.87 15.49
N PHE A 876 14.63 52.65 15.24
CA PHE A 876 13.60 53.70 15.41
C PHE A 876 13.10 53.80 16.86
N GLY A 877 13.13 52.69 17.59
CA GLY A 877 13.03 52.64 19.04
C GLY A 877 11.67 52.16 19.55
N MET A 878 11.70 51.23 20.51
CA MET A 878 10.52 50.66 21.13
C MET A 878 10.06 51.49 22.33
N ARG A 879 8.75 51.72 22.47
CA ARG A 879 8.19 52.67 23.44
C ARG A 879 7.51 51.99 24.64
N CYS A 880 7.67 52.55 25.84
CA CYS A 880 7.02 52.08 27.07
C CYS A 880 6.68 53.24 28.01
N LYS A 881 5.50 53.21 28.65
CA LYS A 881 5.04 54.23 29.61
C LYS A 881 4.83 53.60 30.99
N LEU A 882 5.31 54.27 32.04
CA LEU A 882 5.16 53.86 33.44
C LEU A 882 4.83 55.06 34.35
N GLY A 883 3.88 54.92 35.25
CA GLY A 883 3.52 55.94 36.25
C GLY A 883 3.90 55.54 37.67
N ASN A 884 4.41 56.47 38.46
CA ASN A 884 4.58 56.34 39.91
C ASN A 884 3.73 57.42 40.60
N LEU A 885 2.45 57.17 40.89
CA LEU A 885 1.49 58.23 41.28
C LEU A 885 1.06 58.20 42.76
N GLY A 886 1.78 57.48 43.64
CA GLY A 886 1.55 57.49 45.10
C GLY A 886 0.91 56.23 45.70
N ILE A 887 0.68 56.26 47.03
CA ILE A 887 -0.04 55.23 47.80
C ILE A 887 -1.47 55.72 48.10
N GLU A 888 -2.49 54.89 47.88
CA GLU A 888 -3.89 55.15 48.26
C GLU A 888 -4.26 54.25 49.46
N GLU A 889 -4.59 54.85 50.61
CA GLU A 889 -4.98 54.10 51.83
C GLU A 889 -6.49 53.86 51.87
N ILE A 890 -6.92 52.61 52.05
CA ILE A 890 -8.35 52.22 52.12
C ILE A 890 -8.67 51.75 53.54
N HIS A 891 -9.44 52.55 54.28
CA HIS A 891 -9.97 52.13 55.56
C HIS A 891 -11.35 51.51 55.38
N TYR A 892 -11.61 50.37 56.03
CA TYR A 892 -12.93 49.73 56.02
C TYR A 892 -13.42 49.41 57.42
N GLU A 893 -14.73 49.29 57.55
CA GLU A 893 -15.42 48.92 58.78
C GLU A 893 -16.45 47.83 58.48
N ILE A 894 -16.51 46.83 59.37
CA ILE A 894 -17.50 45.76 59.35
C ILE A 894 -18.31 45.83 60.66
N LYS A 895 -19.63 46.02 60.55
CA LYS A 895 -20.55 46.12 61.69
C LYS A 895 -21.64 45.06 61.60
N ARG A 896 -22.03 44.50 62.75
CA ARG A 896 -23.21 43.64 62.85
C ARG A 896 -24.47 44.50 62.90
N SER A 897 -25.48 44.16 62.10
CA SER A 897 -26.75 44.89 62.06
C SER A 897 -27.82 44.20 62.91
N LYS A 898 -28.35 44.93 63.89
CA LYS A 898 -29.42 44.45 64.80
C LYS A 898 -30.77 44.96 64.31
N GLY A 899 -31.76 44.08 64.19
CA GLY A 899 -33.14 44.47 63.92
C GLY A 899 -33.83 45.09 65.15
N ILE A 900 -34.93 45.81 64.92
CA ILE A 900 -35.90 46.16 65.98
C ILE A 900 -36.36 44.83 66.60
N PHE A 901 -36.22 44.64 67.91
CA PHE A 901 -36.35 43.38 68.68
C PHE A 901 -35.09 42.49 68.83
N GLY A 902 -33.89 42.94 68.44
CA GLY A 902 -32.63 42.28 68.85
C GLY A 902 -32.26 41.02 68.07
N LEU A 903 -33.05 40.62 67.08
CA LEU A 903 -32.67 39.59 66.10
C LEU A 903 -31.60 40.14 65.15
N ASN A 904 -30.48 39.43 65.05
CA ASN A 904 -29.36 39.79 64.16
C ASN A 904 -29.81 39.60 62.70
N ARG A 905 -29.66 40.63 61.85
CA ARG A 905 -30.13 40.60 60.45
C ARG A 905 -29.01 40.47 59.41
N GLY A 906 -27.75 40.49 59.83
CA GLY A 906 -26.60 40.34 58.92
C GLY A 906 -25.44 41.29 59.23
N ILE A 907 -24.56 41.48 58.25
CA ILE A 907 -23.33 42.25 58.34
C ILE A 907 -23.40 43.45 57.38
N LEU A 908 -23.00 44.62 57.88
CA LEU A 908 -22.82 45.84 57.11
C LEU A 908 -21.33 46.11 56.92
N PHE A 909 -20.86 46.08 55.69
CA PHE A 909 -19.54 46.54 55.28
C PHE A 909 -19.62 47.99 54.81
N SER A 910 -18.67 48.83 55.20
CA SER A 910 -18.55 50.20 54.73
C SER A 910 -17.10 50.65 54.63
N LEU A 911 -16.74 51.37 53.56
CA LEU A 911 -15.48 52.07 53.44
C LEU A 911 -15.52 53.41 54.20
N LYS A 912 -14.46 53.74 54.94
CA LYS A 912 -14.28 55.00 55.69
C LYS A 912 -13.23 55.88 55.01
N ASP A 913 -13.49 57.19 54.97
CA ASP A 913 -12.60 58.23 54.43
C ASP A 913 -11.99 57.92 53.04
N HIS A 914 -12.80 57.35 52.14
CA HIS A 914 -12.40 57.15 50.76
C HIS A 914 -12.50 58.47 49.97
N GLY A 915 -11.39 59.20 49.87
CA GLY A 915 -11.29 60.46 49.13
C GLY A 915 -11.31 60.32 47.59
N SER A 916 -11.38 59.09 47.07
CA SER A 916 -11.39 58.79 45.63
C SER A 916 -12.81 58.52 45.11
N THR A 917 -13.08 58.90 43.87
CA THR A 917 -14.38 58.69 43.19
C THR A 917 -14.61 57.25 42.73
N VAL A 918 -13.61 56.36 42.82
CA VAL A 918 -13.71 54.98 42.29
C VAL A 918 -13.23 53.95 43.32
N VAL A 919 -14.16 53.12 43.80
CA VAL A 919 -13.91 52.01 44.72
C VAL A 919 -13.33 50.82 43.95
N PRO A 920 -12.23 50.18 44.40
CA PRO A 920 -11.73 48.96 43.78
C PRO A 920 -12.72 47.80 43.96
N ASP A 921 -12.78 46.89 42.98
CA ASP A 921 -13.57 45.67 43.12
C ASP A 921 -13.10 44.89 44.36
N TYR A 922 -14.02 44.39 45.18
CA TYR A 922 -13.69 43.56 46.32
C TYR A 922 -14.67 42.40 46.49
N VAL A 923 -14.21 41.38 47.20
CA VAL A 923 -15.05 40.26 47.64
C VAL A 923 -15.04 40.18 49.16
N LEU A 924 -16.19 39.88 49.77
CA LEU A 924 -16.29 39.59 51.19
C LEU A 924 -16.30 38.08 51.38
N VAL A 925 -15.33 37.58 52.13
CA VAL A 925 -15.17 36.16 52.42
C VAL A 925 -15.51 35.92 53.87
N VAL A 926 -16.27 34.87 54.13
CA VAL A 926 -16.69 34.48 55.47
C VAL A 926 -16.20 33.07 55.83
N ASN A 927 -15.81 32.86 57.08
CA ASN A 927 -15.39 31.55 57.59
C ASN A 927 -15.84 31.40 59.07
N GLU A 928 -16.41 30.24 59.41
CA GLU A 928 -16.98 29.95 60.72
C GLU A 928 -15.93 29.65 61.80
N LYS A 929 -14.70 29.27 61.41
CA LYS A 929 -13.65 28.79 62.34
C LYS A 929 -12.57 29.82 62.64
N LYS A 930 -12.23 30.68 61.67
CA LYS A 930 -11.14 31.67 61.78
C LYS A 930 -11.32 32.81 60.81
N GLU A 931 -10.64 33.93 61.04
CA GLU A 931 -10.57 35.01 60.06
C GLU A 931 -9.93 34.53 58.74
N PRO A 932 -10.59 34.74 57.58
CA PRO A 932 -10.02 34.37 56.29
C PRO A 932 -8.70 35.12 56.04
N THR A 933 -7.65 34.42 55.61
CA THR A 933 -6.37 35.03 55.20
C THR A 933 -6.17 35.03 53.68
N SER A 934 -6.97 34.26 52.95
CA SER A 934 -7.02 34.23 51.48
C SER A 934 -8.47 34.14 50.96
N MET A 935 -8.68 34.42 49.67
CA MET A 935 -9.98 34.22 49.03
C MET A 935 -10.46 32.76 49.00
N MET A 936 -9.56 31.80 49.19
CA MET A 936 -9.89 30.35 49.24
C MET A 936 -10.19 29.86 50.65
N ASP A 937 -9.94 30.67 51.68
CA ASP A 937 -10.07 30.27 53.08
C ASP A 937 -11.53 30.21 53.54
N GLY A 938 -12.51 30.64 52.74
CA GLY A 938 -13.90 30.71 53.16
C GLY A 938 -14.88 30.84 52.00
N LYS A 939 -16.15 31.06 52.33
CA LYS A 939 -17.22 31.27 51.34
C LYS A 939 -17.29 32.75 50.97
N ILE A 940 -17.23 33.07 49.67
CA ILE A 940 -17.52 34.41 49.18
C ILE A 940 -19.03 34.67 49.32
N VAL A 941 -19.39 35.74 50.02
CA VAL A 941 -20.80 36.11 50.26
C VAL A 941 -21.23 37.39 49.54
N TYR A 942 -20.27 38.17 49.04
CA TYR A 942 -20.52 39.37 48.25
C TYR A 942 -19.33 39.64 47.32
N SER A 943 -19.62 40.17 46.13
CA SER A 943 -18.65 40.69 45.18
C SER A 943 -19.21 41.98 44.60
N GLY A 944 -18.44 43.06 44.63
CA GLY A 944 -18.89 44.35 44.12
C GLY A 944 -17.85 45.45 44.30
N ASN A 945 -18.25 46.68 43.98
CA ASN A 945 -17.42 47.89 44.06
C ASN A 945 -18.21 49.06 44.68
N GLU A 946 -19.11 48.74 45.59
CA GLU A 946 -19.94 49.74 46.28
C GLU A 946 -19.26 50.21 47.58
N ASN A 947 -19.48 51.46 47.97
CA ASN A 947 -18.95 52.01 49.24
C ASN A 947 -19.55 51.37 50.49
N ARG A 948 -20.73 50.75 50.37
CA ARG A 948 -21.43 50.07 51.45
C ARG A 948 -22.15 48.86 50.91
N ALA A 949 -22.03 47.73 51.60
CA ALA A 949 -22.73 46.49 51.24
C ALA A 949 -23.35 45.85 52.49
N PHE A 950 -24.61 45.43 52.39
CA PHE A 950 -25.31 44.68 53.42
C PHE A 950 -25.44 43.22 53.01
N ILE A 951 -24.98 42.30 53.85
CA ILE A 951 -25.07 40.86 53.60
C ILE A 951 -25.93 40.21 54.68
N ASN A 952 -27.00 39.57 54.27
CA ASN A 952 -27.82 38.74 55.15
C ASN A 952 -27.08 37.43 55.44
N ILE A 953 -26.76 37.19 56.71
CA ILE A 953 -26.05 35.99 57.18
C ILE A 953 -26.82 35.46 58.38
N GLU A 954 -27.34 34.24 58.26
CA GLU A 954 -28.23 33.63 59.25
C GLU A 954 -27.52 33.20 60.54
N ASN A 955 -26.19 33.07 60.51
CA ASN A 955 -25.39 32.53 61.62
C ASN A 955 -24.50 33.61 62.27
N VAL A 956 -24.55 33.72 63.60
CA VAL A 956 -24.06 34.90 64.34
C VAL A 956 -22.55 34.84 64.66
N ASP A 957 -21.92 33.67 64.51
CA ASP A 957 -20.52 33.42 64.86
C ASP A 957 -19.66 33.11 63.63
N ILE A 958 -19.57 34.06 62.71
CA ILE A 958 -18.77 33.94 61.49
C ILE A 958 -17.78 35.10 61.37
N PHE A 959 -16.51 34.79 61.05
CA PHE A 959 -15.47 35.78 60.75
C PHE A 959 -15.57 36.24 59.30
N VAL A 960 -15.36 37.54 59.05
CA VAL A 960 -15.48 38.14 57.71
C VAL A 960 -14.29 39.04 57.40
N ARG A 961 -13.74 38.91 56.19
CA ARG A 961 -12.66 39.78 55.69
C ARG A 961 -12.88 40.17 54.22
N PRO A 962 -12.64 41.45 53.85
CA PRO A 962 -12.63 41.88 52.46
C PRO A 962 -11.30 41.54 51.77
N PHE A 963 -11.38 41.15 50.50
CA PHE A 963 -10.23 41.00 49.60
C PHE A 963 -10.46 41.86 48.37
N PHE A 964 -9.62 42.88 48.19
CA PHE A 964 -9.71 43.82 47.08
C PHE A 964 -8.93 43.30 45.87
N LYS A 965 -9.52 43.39 44.68
CA LYS A 965 -8.87 43.18 43.39
C LYS A 965 -8.36 44.51 42.87
N VAL A 966 -7.03 44.68 42.92
CA VAL A 966 -6.37 45.83 42.32
C VAL A 966 -6.00 45.45 40.88
N SER A 967 -6.54 46.15 39.87
CA SER A 967 -6.07 45.98 38.50
C SER A 967 -4.64 46.48 38.39
N SER A 968 -3.72 45.66 37.87
CA SER A 968 -2.31 46.00 37.62
C SER A 968 -2.10 47.25 36.77
N ASP A 969 -3.16 47.73 36.10
CA ASP A 969 -3.10 48.84 35.16
C ASP A 969 -3.23 50.22 35.84
N ARG A 970 -3.38 50.28 37.16
CA ARG A 970 -3.42 51.54 37.90
C ARG A 970 -2.12 51.75 38.68
N TYR A 971 -1.38 52.77 38.23
CA TYR A 971 -0.09 53.29 38.70
C TYR A 971 -0.06 53.84 40.14
N LYS A 972 -0.84 53.26 41.07
CA LYS A 972 -0.89 53.61 42.49
C LYS A 972 -0.79 52.35 43.34
N PHE A 973 0.02 52.41 44.38
CA PHE A 973 0.08 51.35 45.40
C PHE A 973 -1.13 51.48 46.33
N VAL A 974 -1.93 50.45 46.53
CA VAL A 974 -3.07 50.51 47.47
C VAL A 974 -2.66 49.84 48.77
N ARG A 975 -2.75 50.55 49.90
CA ARG A 975 -2.54 50.01 51.24
C ARG A 975 -3.90 49.89 51.93
N ILE A 976 -4.28 48.69 52.35
CA ILE A 976 -5.58 48.38 52.95
C ILE A 976 -5.40 48.14 54.44
#